data_AF-A0A812TN03-F1
#
_entry.id   AF-A0A812TN03-F1
#
_cell.length_a   1.000
_cell.length_b   1.000
_cell.length_c   1.000
_cell.angle_alpha   90.00
_cell.angle_beta   90.00
_cell.angle_gamma   90.00
#
_symmetry.space_group_name_H-M   'P 1'
#
loop_
_entity.id
_entity.type
_entity.pdbx_description
1 polymer ?
#
loop_
_entity_poly.entity_id
_entity_poly.type
_entity_poly.pdbx_seq_one_letter_code
_entity_poly.pdbx_strand_id
1 'polypeptide(L)'
;MTAKRKAGKGVLGCCSLRWATGLLAAGSLWMMVWISMHWRLFGTTAGPSSDLPDKSQEDSKPETTPTQLVLDEVPATQQDAGQDGNGHKEVPPSVTKPRLPRPGKGSAVKDGGKELKGGSCPQKPRRKEKWGEVVKEDMKIIKGGSATVATSCHRAGGALVFELRLQEAKRIAGHAYEMPLPDYIVADEPGQPGFERRSTLQLLAVLAGKVSVLGPAHADLESIQKAGGGAFAHWREPLSEGPFGTSKLRFSTPGNVDLTKISQLRAVVFPLSPRMGFVEFVHKPNKKAKDYDPTKRRRRKEIHRELFFQTFPTVGVEPHLADRPQDTLPGVAYLWRASHHDEFNLDLLPGEVFEKRMPYAFAEFFGSFEETGAVLYPPPACYKYYENKVALTELFQGARVQMPMTWVFRDLADAMARKEEVQLPVVIKDPYGYSSIGLLQAETLSELTQALKEFFSKAKPGVEALVQKKVQALREARVTYVDGRPFHGYWRIRQSLKSASAASTRGGYQDFNFPLSELAPFVARFANQTGIPVGGVDLIWQEKNPDLQKEPFTLEVSPTSDINPPSPPDWKEGYAEFKHTKGFRNAYIGIRRKWAEAMALAVVDRHRRSKRHLFIGMPALWHGNEKDEVSLAPSAAAALRQLQRSFFIRILAVPEDQPQDPLNSTLRLLAAAGVEYDDMTLLRLPEHRTHYLGKEALLLDILDKPSARTLQDLGVPFINLLEHSWEQ
;
A
#
# COMPACT_ATOMS: atom_id res chain seq x y z
N MET A 1 -19.63 -58.82 -21.82
CA MET A 1 -20.68 -59.64 -22.48
C MET A 1 -22.06 -59.11 -22.11
N THR A 2 -22.70 -58.37 -23.02
CA THR A 2 -24.14 -58.44 -23.37
C THR A 2 -24.43 -57.27 -24.30
N ALA A 3 -24.85 -57.62 -25.52
CA ALA A 3 -25.19 -56.71 -26.59
C ALA A 3 -26.67 -56.33 -26.52
N LYS A 4 -27.04 -55.14 -27.01
CA LYS A 4 -28.35 -54.91 -27.65
C LYS A 4 -28.22 -53.87 -28.76
N ARG A 5 -28.48 -54.34 -29.99
CA ARG A 5 -28.65 -53.59 -31.25
C ARG A 5 -30.04 -52.93 -31.31
N LYS A 6 -30.14 -51.82 -32.06
CA LYS A 6 -31.13 -51.51 -33.13
C LYS A 6 -30.73 -50.14 -33.72
N ALA A 7 -30.23 -50.03 -34.96
CA ALA A 7 -30.99 -49.86 -36.21
C ALA A 7 -32.05 -48.75 -36.11
N GLY A 8 -32.10 -47.69 -36.92
CA GLY A 8 -31.48 -47.31 -38.19
C GLY A 8 -32.49 -46.36 -38.88
N LYS A 9 -32.02 -45.37 -39.64
CA LYS A 9 -32.69 -44.76 -40.81
C LYS A 9 -31.82 -43.62 -41.34
N GLY A 10 -31.32 -43.81 -42.55
CA GLY A 10 -30.67 -42.76 -43.34
C GLY A 10 -31.68 -41.94 -44.12
N VAL A 11 -31.26 -40.76 -44.56
CA VAL A 11 -31.77 -40.06 -45.75
C VAL A 11 -30.57 -39.43 -46.45
N LEU A 12 -30.40 -39.78 -47.73
CA LEU A 12 -29.52 -39.14 -48.71
C LEU A 12 -30.09 -37.77 -49.11
N GLY A 13 -29.21 -36.81 -49.36
CA GLY A 13 -29.51 -35.56 -50.05
C GLY A 13 -28.30 -35.07 -50.83
N CYS A 14 -28.38 -35.18 -52.16
CA CYS A 14 -27.34 -34.88 -53.14
C CYS A 14 -27.26 -33.38 -53.48
N CYS A 15 -26.07 -32.95 -53.91
CA CYS A 15 -25.76 -31.91 -54.91
C CYS A 15 -26.45 -30.53 -54.89
N SER A 16 -25.65 -29.46 -54.77
CA SER A 16 -25.50 -28.49 -55.88
C SER A 16 -24.25 -27.60 -55.72
N LEU A 17 -23.40 -27.65 -56.75
CA LEU A 17 -22.39 -26.66 -57.11
C LEU A 17 -23.08 -25.45 -57.79
N ARG A 18 -22.64 -24.23 -57.45
CA ARG A 18 -22.56 -23.04 -58.33
C ARG A 18 -21.34 -22.24 -57.85
N TRP A 19 -20.21 -22.20 -58.55
CA TRP A 19 -19.87 -21.36 -59.71
C TRP A 19 -20.38 -19.91 -59.62
N ALA A 20 -19.47 -19.00 -59.27
CA ALA A 20 -19.40 -17.65 -59.82
C ALA A 20 -17.94 -17.18 -59.79
N THR A 21 -17.32 -17.27 -60.97
CA THR A 21 -16.06 -16.63 -61.39
C THR A 21 -16.35 -15.23 -61.94
N GLY A 22 -15.40 -14.29 -61.76
CA GLY A 22 -15.33 -12.98 -62.43
C GLY A 22 -15.36 -11.82 -61.43
N LEU A 23 -14.44 -10.86 -61.38
CA LEU A 23 -13.48 -10.38 -62.37
C LEU A 23 -12.21 -9.81 -61.69
N LEU A 24 -11.13 -9.81 -62.48
CA LEU A 24 -9.78 -9.33 -62.24
C LEU A 24 -9.62 -7.81 -62.45
N ALA A 25 -8.56 -7.30 -61.79
CA ALA A 25 -7.62 -6.25 -62.21
C ALA A 25 -8.09 -4.78 -62.32
N ALA A 26 -7.46 -3.90 -61.53
CA ALA A 26 -6.24 -3.16 -61.90
C ALA A 26 -6.08 -1.93 -60.99
N GLY A 27 -4.84 -1.65 -60.55
CA GLY A 27 -4.53 -0.35 -59.95
C GLY A 27 -3.40 -0.32 -58.92
N SER A 28 -2.24 -0.89 -59.23
CA SER A 28 -0.99 -0.55 -58.54
C SER A 28 -0.50 0.80 -59.05
N LEU A 29 -0.40 1.84 -58.20
CA LEU A 29 0.67 2.85 -58.20
C LEU A 29 0.39 3.94 -57.14
N TRP A 30 1.20 4.00 -56.08
CA TRP A 30 1.89 5.18 -55.54
C TRP A 30 2.36 4.90 -54.11
N MET A 31 3.63 4.57 -54.01
CA MET A 31 4.43 4.52 -52.78
C MET A 31 5.43 5.68 -52.88
N MET A 32 5.74 6.29 -51.73
CA MET A 32 6.69 7.39 -51.49
C MET A 32 6.16 8.81 -51.71
N VAL A 33 5.81 9.48 -50.61
CA VAL A 33 6.54 10.61 -49.99
C VAL A 33 5.64 11.11 -48.84
N TRP A 34 5.97 10.79 -47.58
CA TRP A 34 6.52 11.75 -46.62
C TRP A 34 6.48 11.16 -45.20
N ILE A 35 7.66 10.74 -44.76
CA ILE A 35 8.02 10.58 -43.35
C ILE A 35 8.34 11.98 -42.83
N SER A 36 7.59 12.47 -41.85
CA SER A 36 8.03 13.47 -40.87
C SER A 36 6.97 13.66 -39.78
N MET A 37 7.45 13.81 -38.53
CA MET A 37 6.70 14.18 -37.32
C MET A 37 5.94 13.06 -36.58
N HIS A 38 6.65 12.29 -35.75
CA HIS A 38 6.50 12.29 -34.27
C HIS A 38 7.30 11.14 -33.65
N TRP A 39 8.61 11.36 -33.47
CA TRP A 39 9.47 10.53 -32.61
C TRP A 39 10.44 11.46 -31.88
N ARG A 40 9.98 12.06 -30.78
CA ARG A 40 10.81 12.64 -29.71
C ARG A 40 9.96 12.68 -28.44
N LEU A 41 10.28 11.83 -27.46
CA LEU A 41 10.29 12.11 -26.02
C LEU A 41 10.56 10.81 -25.25
N PHE A 42 11.80 10.32 -25.35
CA PHE A 42 12.46 9.56 -24.28
C PHE A 42 13.93 9.97 -24.31
N GLY A 43 14.22 11.09 -23.63
CA GLY A 43 15.58 11.59 -23.46
C GLY A 43 16.18 11.02 -22.18
N THR A 44 17.14 10.12 -22.35
CA THR A 44 18.15 9.75 -21.35
C THR A 44 19.14 10.90 -21.20
N THR A 45 19.31 11.43 -19.99
CA THR A 45 20.36 12.41 -19.67
C THR A 45 21.66 11.68 -19.30
N ALA A 46 22.58 11.58 -20.26
CA ALA A 46 24.01 11.50 -20.01
C ALA A 46 24.57 12.93 -20.10
N GLY A 47 25.37 13.34 -19.10
CA GLY A 47 25.89 14.70 -18.98
C GLY A 47 27.00 15.02 -19.99
N PRO A 48 27.27 16.32 -20.26
CA PRO A 48 28.39 16.71 -21.08
C PRO A 48 29.65 16.96 -20.25
N SER A 49 30.75 16.40 -20.75
CA SER A 49 32.11 16.86 -20.50
C SER A 49 32.35 18.19 -21.23
N SER A 50 33.02 19.14 -20.60
CA SER A 50 33.78 20.17 -21.30
C SER A 50 34.92 20.68 -20.43
N ASP A 51 36.04 20.90 -21.11
CA ASP A 51 37.40 21.10 -20.64
C ASP A 51 37.72 22.43 -19.94
N LEU A 52 38.95 22.44 -19.39
CA LEU A 52 39.92 23.52 -19.13
C LEU A 52 40.14 23.93 -17.66
N PRO A 53 41.34 24.42 -17.26
CA PRO A 53 42.70 24.13 -17.76
C PRO A 53 43.71 23.75 -16.65
N ASP A 54 44.85 23.27 -17.14
CA ASP A 54 46.12 22.98 -16.47
C ASP A 54 46.70 24.17 -15.67
N LYS A 55 46.99 23.96 -14.38
CA LYS A 55 47.96 24.74 -13.57
C LYS A 55 48.54 23.91 -12.41
N SER A 56 49.82 23.57 -12.57
CA SER A 56 50.92 23.62 -11.59
C SER A 56 50.75 22.97 -10.19
N GLN A 57 51.55 21.90 -10.00
CA GLN A 57 52.48 21.63 -8.89
C GLN A 57 52.27 22.39 -7.56
N GLU A 58 52.04 21.63 -6.48
CA GLU A 58 52.84 21.77 -5.26
C GLU A 58 52.79 20.49 -4.41
N ASP A 59 53.96 20.14 -3.86
CA ASP A 59 54.29 18.97 -3.07
C ASP A 59 53.59 18.94 -1.70
N SER A 60 53.09 17.78 -1.28
CA SER A 60 53.03 17.47 0.16
C SER A 60 53.04 15.96 0.44
N LYS A 61 54.02 15.57 1.26
CA LYS A 61 54.40 14.24 1.76
C LYS A 61 53.28 13.53 2.54
N PRO A 62 53.32 12.19 2.66
CA PRO A 62 52.42 11.45 3.56
C PRO A 62 52.98 11.44 4.99
N GLU A 63 52.26 12.04 5.93
CA GLU A 63 52.46 11.81 7.36
C GLU A 63 51.73 10.52 7.78
N THR A 64 52.51 9.51 8.09
CA THR A 64 52.10 8.33 8.86
C THR A 64 52.09 8.69 10.34
N THR A 65 50.96 8.54 11.02
CA THR A 65 50.91 8.50 12.49
C THR A 65 50.20 7.22 12.94
N PRO A 66 50.77 6.45 13.89
CA PRO A 66 50.22 5.17 14.31
C PRO A 66 49.24 5.35 15.47
N THR A 67 48.01 4.84 15.32
CA THR A 67 47.08 4.72 16.44
C THR A 67 47.28 3.35 17.09
N GLN A 68 48.09 3.33 18.17
CA GLN A 68 47.99 2.30 19.20
C GLN A 68 46.68 2.52 19.97
N LEU A 69 45.84 1.50 20.04
CA LEU A 69 44.78 1.42 21.04
C LEU A 69 44.91 0.10 21.79
N VAL A 70 44.90 0.29 23.10
CA VAL A 70 45.27 -0.60 24.19
C VAL A 70 44.19 -1.66 24.39
N LEU A 71 44.64 -2.90 24.60
CA LEU A 71 43.84 -4.00 25.12
C LEU A 71 43.67 -3.77 26.63
N ASP A 72 42.45 -3.46 27.07
CA ASP A 72 42.10 -3.51 28.48
C ASP A 72 41.65 -4.93 28.84
N GLU A 73 42.43 -5.55 29.72
CA GLU A 73 42.13 -6.77 30.44
C GLU A 73 40.98 -6.52 31.44
N VAL A 74 39.99 -7.42 31.44
CA VAL A 74 38.99 -7.51 32.52
C VAL A 74 39.25 -8.80 33.29
N PRO A 75 39.33 -8.76 34.63
CA PRO A 75 39.88 -9.85 35.42
C PRO A 75 38.88 -10.99 35.66
N ALA A 76 39.47 -12.17 35.82
CA ALA A 76 38.84 -13.38 36.32
C ALA A 76 38.32 -13.18 37.76
N THR A 77 37.11 -13.66 38.04
CA THR A 77 36.65 -13.97 39.39
C THR A 77 36.17 -15.41 39.48
N GLN A 78 36.44 -15.94 40.67
CA GLN A 78 36.60 -17.34 41.02
C GLN A 78 35.30 -18.13 41.11
N GLN A 79 35.49 -19.44 40.98
CA GLN A 79 34.64 -20.50 41.47
C GLN A 79 34.27 -20.29 42.94
N ASP A 80 33.03 -20.60 43.29
CA ASP A 80 32.76 -21.31 44.54
C ASP A 80 31.58 -22.27 44.37
N ALA A 81 31.76 -23.44 44.97
CA ALA A 81 30.87 -24.58 44.99
C ALA A 81 29.80 -24.43 46.08
N GLY A 82 28.66 -25.13 45.94
CA GLY A 82 27.82 -25.40 47.11
C GLY A 82 26.35 -25.75 46.85
N GLN A 83 26.08 -27.06 46.88
CA GLN A 83 24.96 -27.73 47.56
C GLN A 83 23.52 -27.66 46.98
N ASP A 84 23.08 -28.86 46.59
CA ASP A 84 21.89 -29.61 47.07
C ASP A 84 20.57 -28.86 47.30
N GLY A 85 19.55 -29.30 46.55
CA GLY A 85 18.15 -28.97 46.81
C GLY A 85 17.19 -29.89 46.06
N ASN A 86 16.88 -31.04 46.67
CA ASN A 86 15.72 -31.88 46.35
C ASN A 86 14.43 -31.04 46.29
N GLY A 87 13.64 -31.21 45.23
CA GLY A 87 12.33 -30.55 45.09
C GLY A 87 11.32 -31.45 44.36
N HIS A 88 10.38 -31.97 45.14
CA HIS A 88 9.26 -32.82 44.74
C HIS A 88 8.46 -32.29 43.53
N LYS A 89 8.12 -33.18 42.60
CA LYS A 89 7.03 -32.97 41.63
C LYS A 89 5.69 -33.31 42.29
N GLU A 90 4.93 -32.28 42.65
CA GLU A 90 3.51 -32.42 42.95
C GLU A 90 2.67 -32.42 41.66
N VAL A 91 1.73 -33.35 41.61
CA VAL A 91 0.70 -33.48 40.58
C VAL A 91 -0.53 -32.66 41.00
N PRO A 92 -1.09 -31.79 40.15
CA PRO A 92 -2.38 -31.17 40.46
C PRO A 92 -3.56 -32.05 40.00
N PRO A 93 -4.68 -32.05 40.76
CA PRO A 93 -5.79 -32.96 40.55
C PRO A 93 -6.77 -32.49 39.45
N SER A 94 -7.45 -33.48 38.87
CA SER A 94 -8.54 -33.36 37.92
C SER A 94 -9.76 -32.64 38.52
N VAL A 95 -10.22 -31.57 37.86
CA VAL A 95 -11.49 -30.91 38.16
C VAL A 95 -12.51 -31.22 37.06
N THR A 96 -13.52 -32.03 37.42
CA THR A 96 -14.75 -32.26 36.66
C THR A 96 -15.66 -31.03 36.76
N LYS A 97 -16.16 -30.53 35.62
CA LYS A 97 -17.21 -29.49 35.57
C LYS A 97 -18.59 -30.10 35.25
N PRO A 98 -19.68 -29.62 35.88
CA PRO A 98 -21.03 -30.14 35.65
C PRO A 98 -21.67 -29.56 34.38
N ARG A 99 -22.49 -30.39 33.73
CA ARG A 99 -23.39 -30.01 32.63
C ARG A 99 -24.58 -29.20 33.16
N LEU A 100 -24.90 -28.09 32.48
CA LEU A 100 -26.19 -27.39 32.60
C LEU A 100 -27.03 -27.58 31.32
N PRO A 101 -28.38 -27.61 31.45
CA PRO A 101 -29.29 -27.97 30.36
C PRO A 101 -29.61 -26.77 29.44
N ARG A 102 -29.89 -27.09 28.17
CA ARG A 102 -30.37 -26.14 27.15
C ARG A 102 -31.88 -25.93 27.28
N PRO A 103 -32.40 -24.69 27.17
CA PRO A 103 -33.83 -24.46 27.05
C PRO A 103 -34.32 -24.64 25.60
N GLY A 104 -35.58 -25.05 25.50
CA GLY A 104 -36.22 -25.64 24.33
C GLY A 104 -36.61 -24.71 23.19
N LYS A 105 -36.94 -25.34 22.07
CA LYS A 105 -37.47 -24.77 20.84
C LYS A 105 -38.98 -24.55 20.98
N GLY A 106 -39.42 -23.29 20.86
CA GLY A 106 -40.82 -22.95 20.61
C GLY A 106 -41.10 -22.89 19.11
N SER A 107 -42.07 -23.68 18.66
CA SER A 107 -42.69 -23.66 17.33
C SER A 107 -43.83 -22.64 17.28
N ALA A 108 -43.95 -21.88 16.20
CA ALA A 108 -45.20 -21.25 15.80
C ALA A 108 -45.35 -21.30 14.27
N VAL A 109 -46.57 -21.57 13.85
CA VAL A 109 -47.05 -21.97 12.53
C VAL A 109 -48.20 -21.03 12.15
N LYS A 110 -48.36 -20.77 10.84
CA LYS A 110 -49.55 -20.23 10.11
C LYS A 110 -49.89 -18.75 10.32
N ASP A 111 -50.50 -18.00 9.40
CA ASP A 111 -51.13 -18.15 8.07
C ASP A 111 -51.04 -16.74 7.40
N GLY A 112 -50.95 -16.53 6.09
CA GLY A 112 -52.03 -16.63 5.10
C GLY A 112 -52.32 -15.22 4.50
N GLY A 113 -52.48 -15.10 3.17
CA GLY A 113 -52.98 -13.88 2.53
C GLY A 113 -52.40 -13.57 1.14
N LYS A 114 -53.04 -14.12 0.10
CA LYS A 114 -52.88 -13.70 -1.31
C LYS A 114 -53.79 -12.49 -1.59
N GLU A 115 -53.28 -11.47 -2.27
CA GLU A 115 -54.07 -10.62 -3.14
C GLU A 115 -53.31 -10.31 -4.44
N LEU A 116 -53.97 -10.58 -5.57
CA LEU A 116 -53.54 -10.29 -6.93
C LEU A 116 -54.42 -9.16 -7.50
N LYS A 117 -53.81 -7.99 -7.74
CA LYS A 117 -54.22 -6.95 -8.70
C LYS A 117 -52.90 -6.29 -9.14
N GLY A 118 -52.52 -6.06 -10.38
CA GLY A 118 -53.27 -5.76 -11.59
C GLY A 118 -52.75 -4.41 -12.11
N GLY A 119 -51.92 -4.42 -13.16
CA GLY A 119 -51.77 -3.30 -14.10
C GLY A 119 -50.84 -2.12 -13.76
N SER A 120 -50.04 -1.77 -14.78
CA SER A 120 -49.23 -0.55 -14.99
C SER A 120 -47.88 -0.47 -14.28
N CYS A 121 -46.84 -0.28 -15.11
CA CYS A 121 -45.46 -0.08 -14.70
C CYS A 121 -45.16 1.43 -14.69
N PRO A 122 -45.18 2.10 -13.53
CA PRO A 122 -44.47 3.35 -13.37
C PRO A 122 -43.02 3.00 -13.01
N GLN A 123 -42.06 3.46 -13.82
CA GLN A 123 -40.65 3.46 -13.43
C GLN A 123 -40.53 4.28 -12.14
N LYS A 124 -40.42 3.58 -11.00
CA LYS A 124 -40.08 4.23 -9.73
C LYS A 124 -38.68 4.83 -9.89
N PRO A 125 -38.46 6.11 -9.53
CA PRO A 125 -37.12 6.64 -9.44
C PRO A 125 -36.33 5.75 -8.48
N ARG A 126 -35.16 5.29 -8.93
CA ARG A 126 -34.21 4.53 -8.09
C ARG A 126 -34.11 5.26 -6.75
N ARG A 127 -34.40 4.54 -5.65
CA ARG A 127 -34.18 5.04 -4.29
C ARG A 127 -32.79 5.66 -4.27
N LYS A 128 -32.73 6.97 -4.01
CA LYS A 128 -31.49 7.60 -3.53
C LYS A 128 -31.16 6.88 -2.23
N GLU A 129 -30.29 5.88 -2.30
CA GLU A 129 -29.68 5.31 -1.11
C GLU A 129 -29.01 6.47 -0.38
N LYS A 130 -29.37 6.66 0.89
CA LYS A 130 -28.76 7.65 1.76
C LYS A 130 -27.34 7.18 2.09
N TRP A 131 -26.42 7.40 1.17
CA TRP A 131 -24.99 7.30 1.42
C TRP A 131 -24.56 8.60 2.11
N GLY A 132 -23.99 8.49 3.32
CA GLY A 132 -23.56 9.65 4.10
C GLY A 132 -23.57 9.46 5.62
N GLU A 133 -24.27 8.45 6.16
CA GLU A 133 -24.10 8.05 7.55
C GLU A 133 -23.07 6.91 7.60
N VAL A 134 -21.90 7.18 8.16
CA VAL A 134 -20.99 6.12 8.63
C VAL A 134 -21.84 5.15 9.45
N VAL A 135 -21.94 3.89 9.00
CA VAL A 135 -22.90 2.93 9.57
C VAL A 135 -22.57 2.79 11.06
N LYS A 136 -23.56 2.93 11.95
CA LYS A 136 -23.36 2.81 13.41
C LYS A 136 -22.65 1.50 13.81
N GLU A 137 -22.84 0.45 13.04
CA GLU A 137 -22.12 -0.83 13.15
C GLU A 137 -20.61 -0.72 12.82
N ASP A 138 -20.20 0.08 11.84
CA ASP A 138 -18.78 0.31 11.51
C ASP A 138 -18.05 1.03 12.63
N MET A 139 -18.71 1.99 13.29
CA MET A 139 -18.17 2.63 14.52
C MET A 139 -18.07 1.67 15.70
N LYS A 140 -18.94 0.64 15.80
CA LYS A 140 -18.79 -0.42 16.82
C LYS A 140 -17.59 -1.31 16.52
N ILE A 141 -17.28 -1.57 15.26
CA ILE A 141 -16.12 -2.38 14.83
C ILE A 141 -14.82 -1.59 15.01
N ILE A 142 -14.81 -0.29 14.68
CA ILE A 142 -13.70 0.63 14.99
C ILE A 142 -13.43 0.66 16.50
N LYS A 143 -14.48 0.66 17.33
CA LYS A 143 -14.36 0.63 18.79
C LYS A 143 -14.01 -0.74 19.38
N GLY A 144 -14.12 -1.82 18.61
CA GLY A 144 -14.10 -3.20 19.13
C GLY A 144 -12.79 -3.98 18.95
N GLY A 145 -11.85 -3.50 18.13
CA GLY A 145 -10.70 -4.32 17.69
C GLY A 145 -9.29 -3.81 18.02
N SER A 146 -9.15 -2.56 18.47
CA SER A 146 -7.89 -1.99 18.94
C SER A 146 -8.21 -1.19 20.20
N ALA A 147 -7.30 -1.16 21.18
CA ALA A 147 -7.37 -0.20 22.27
C ALA A 147 -7.20 1.20 21.66
N THR A 148 -8.26 1.72 21.03
CA THR A 148 -8.16 2.94 20.25
C THR A 148 -7.95 4.07 21.24
N VAL A 149 -6.77 4.69 21.16
CA VAL A 149 -6.43 5.88 21.92
C VAL A 149 -7.43 7.01 21.65
N ALA A 150 -8.20 6.95 20.56
CA ALA A 150 -9.35 7.82 20.33
C ALA A 150 -10.64 7.32 21.01
N THR A 151 -11.37 8.17 21.73
CA THR A 151 -12.76 7.92 22.19
C THR A 151 -13.77 8.14 21.08
N SER A 152 -13.52 9.12 20.21
CA SER A 152 -14.39 9.49 19.10
C SER A 152 -13.56 10.11 17.96
N CYS A 153 -14.15 10.09 16.76
CA CYS A 153 -13.65 10.81 15.59
C CYS A 153 -14.86 11.42 14.88
N HIS A 154 -14.75 12.70 14.50
CA HIS A 154 -15.74 13.37 13.67
C HIS A 154 -15.06 14.32 12.68
N ARG A 155 -15.76 14.63 11.59
CA ARG A 155 -15.30 15.59 10.59
C ARG A 155 -15.77 17.00 10.96
N ALA A 156 -14.86 17.97 10.91
CA ALA A 156 -15.14 19.39 11.08
C ALA A 156 -14.58 20.16 9.87
N GLY A 157 -15.44 20.47 8.90
CA GLY A 157 -15.01 20.98 7.60
C GLY A 157 -14.17 19.93 6.85
N GLY A 158 -12.95 20.31 6.46
CA GLY A 158 -11.96 19.41 5.85
C GLY A 158 -11.16 18.57 6.86
N ALA A 159 -11.19 18.90 8.15
CA ALA A 159 -10.38 18.25 9.17
C ALA A 159 -11.09 17.05 9.81
N LEU A 160 -10.29 16.10 10.29
CA LEU A 160 -10.71 15.04 11.21
C LEU A 160 -10.29 15.42 12.63
N VAL A 161 -11.24 15.37 13.56
CA VAL A 161 -11.02 15.68 14.96
C VAL A 161 -11.16 14.41 15.79
N PHE A 162 -10.06 13.99 16.39
CA PHE A 162 -9.97 12.84 17.28
C PHE A 162 -9.97 13.31 18.73
N GLU A 163 -10.89 12.79 19.53
CA GLU A 163 -10.83 12.96 20.98
C GLU A 163 -9.93 11.86 21.56
N LEU A 164 -8.81 12.24 22.18
CA LEU A 164 -7.82 11.31 22.72
C LEU A 164 -8.11 10.95 24.18
N ARG A 165 -7.95 9.67 24.51
CA ARG A 165 -8.05 9.10 25.88
C ARG A 165 -6.80 9.46 26.66
N LEU A 166 -6.93 10.48 27.50
CA LEU A 166 -5.83 10.91 28.37
C LEU A 166 -5.33 9.82 29.31
N GLN A 167 -6.14 8.81 29.63
CA GLN A 167 -5.71 7.67 30.46
C GLN A 167 -4.63 6.80 29.80
N GLU A 168 -4.52 6.85 28.47
CA GLU A 168 -3.49 6.12 27.72
C GLU A 168 -2.14 6.86 27.75
N ALA A 169 -2.11 8.12 28.18
CA ALA A 169 -0.90 8.91 28.26
C ALA A 169 -0.11 8.60 29.54
N LYS A 170 1.16 8.23 29.36
CA LYS A 170 2.09 7.90 30.44
C LYS A 170 3.14 8.99 30.55
N ARG A 171 3.40 9.46 31.76
CA ARG A 171 4.51 10.37 32.00
C ARG A 171 5.83 9.64 31.79
N ILE A 172 6.69 10.15 30.91
CA ILE A 172 7.99 9.52 30.61
C ILE A 172 9.10 10.19 31.41
N ALA A 173 9.23 11.52 31.33
CA ALA A 173 10.23 12.30 32.05
C ALA A 173 9.86 13.78 32.06
N GLY A 174 10.26 14.50 33.12
CA GLY A 174 10.03 15.94 33.22
C GLY A 174 8.57 16.32 32.95
N HIS A 175 8.33 17.19 31.97
CA HIS A 175 6.99 17.62 31.56
C HIS A 175 6.36 16.77 30.44
N ALA A 176 7.06 15.74 29.96
CA ALA A 176 6.63 14.94 28.81
C ALA A 176 5.73 13.77 29.20
N TYR A 177 4.65 13.65 28.45
CA TYR A 177 3.74 12.51 28.39
C TYR A 177 3.87 11.84 27.02
N GLU A 178 3.68 10.53 26.98
CA GLU A 178 3.67 9.74 25.76
C GLU A 178 2.44 8.85 25.69
N MET A 179 1.84 8.74 24.51
CA MET A 179 0.72 7.85 24.24
C MET A 179 0.83 7.25 22.83
N PRO A 180 0.20 6.10 22.57
CA PRO A 180 0.04 5.65 21.19
C PRO A 180 -0.81 6.67 20.43
N LEU A 181 -0.60 6.78 19.13
CA LEU A 181 -1.41 7.60 18.23
C LEU A 181 -2.00 6.66 17.18
N PRO A 182 -3.24 6.89 16.69
CA PRO A 182 -3.78 6.04 15.64
C PRO A 182 -2.85 5.99 14.41
N ASP A 183 -2.59 4.80 13.86
CA ASP A 183 -1.56 4.59 12.81
C ASP A 183 -1.83 5.32 11.49
N TYR A 184 -3.08 5.74 11.27
CA TYR A 184 -3.49 6.56 10.13
C TYR A 184 -3.18 8.05 10.33
N ILE A 185 -2.93 8.51 11.57
CA ILE A 185 -2.34 9.82 11.80
C ILE A 185 -0.87 9.64 11.40
N VAL A 186 -0.58 10.08 10.18
CA VAL A 186 0.75 9.96 9.59
C VAL A 186 1.71 10.75 10.45
N ALA A 187 2.63 10.02 11.07
CA ALA A 187 3.64 10.59 11.91
C ALA A 187 4.98 10.73 11.18
N ASP A 188 5.87 11.59 11.67
CA ASP A 188 7.20 11.76 11.09
C ASP A 188 7.98 10.44 11.18
N GLU A 189 8.83 10.18 10.18
CA GLU A 189 9.79 9.07 10.24
C GLU A 189 11.08 9.59 10.92
N PRO A 190 11.40 9.15 12.15
CA PRO A 190 12.54 9.70 12.89
C PRO A 190 13.85 9.29 12.22
N GLY A 191 14.81 10.22 12.16
CA GLY A 191 16.20 9.90 11.82
C GLY A 191 16.58 9.88 10.32
N GLN A 192 15.69 10.27 9.40
CA GLN A 192 16.12 10.53 8.01
C GLN A 192 16.46 12.02 7.82
N PRO A 193 17.76 12.40 7.74
CA PRO A 193 18.14 13.78 7.44
C PRO A 193 17.56 14.19 6.08
N GLY A 194 16.74 15.24 6.07
CA GLY A 194 16.06 15.74 4.87
C GLY A 194 14.60 15.32 4.71
N PHE A 195 14.05 14.45 5.56
CA PHE A 195 12.59 14.28 5.62
C PHE A 195 12.00 15.44 6.43
N GLU A 196 11.50 16.43 5.70
CA GLU A 196 10.90 17.63 6.24
C GLU A 196 9.65 17.36 7.07
N ARG A 197 9.38 18.25 8.04
CA ARG A 197 8.21 18.26 8.92
C ARG A 197 6.94 18.38 8.07
N ARG A 198 6.29 17.26 7.78
CA ARG A 198 5.13 17.20 6.87
C ARG A 198 3.81 17.06 7.59
N SER A 199 3.79 17.01 8.92
CA SER A 199 2.56 16.70 9.63
C SER A 199 1.50 17.76 9.47
N THR A 200 0.26 17.29 9.53
CA THR A 200 -0.97 18.06 9.56
C THR A 200 -1.66 17.93 10.91
N LEU A 201 -0.95 17.38 11.90
CA LEU A 201 -1.44 17.18 13.25
C LEU A 201 -1.34 18.48 14.03
N GLN A 202 -2.48 18.94 14.53
CA GLN A 202 -2.58 19.92 15.60
C GLN A 202 -3.13 19.26 16.85
N LEU A 203 -2.62 19.68 18.00
CA LEU A 203 -3.13 19.27 19.29
C LEU A 203 -3.82 20.44 19.99
N LEU A 204 -5.01 20.18 20.51
CA LEU A 204 -5.77 21.13 21.30
C LEU A 204 -6.01 20.53 22.69
N ALA A 205 -5.67 21.25 23.74
CA ALA A 205 -6.03 20.89 25.10
C ALA A 205 -7.17 21.77 25.60
N VAL A 206 -8.11 21.16 26.33
CA VAL A 206 -9.20 21.87 26.98
C VAL A 206 -8.94 21.93 28.48
N LEU A 207 -8.60 23.12 28.96
CA LEU A 207 -8.32 23.42 30.37
C LEU A 207 -9.40 24.36 30.91
N ALA A 208 -10.16 23.91 31.90
CA ALA A 208 -11.26 24.70 32.50
C ALA A 208 -12.25 25.28 31.47
N GLY A 209 -12.59 24.51 30.44
CA GLY A 209 -13.48 24.95 29.35
C GLY A 209 -12.82 25.82 28.28
N LYS A 210 -11.58 26.27 28.48
CA LYS A 210 -10.81 27.03 27.48
C LYS A 210 -10.00 26.09 26.59
N VAL A 211 -10.19 26.21 25.28
CA VAL A 211 -9.37 25.52 24.28
C VAL A 211 -8.04 26.25 24.14
N SER A 212 -6.93 25.50 24.25
CA SER A 212 -5.57 25.99 24.05
C SER A 212 -4.88 25.14 22.99
N VAL A 213 -4.28 25.80 22.01
CA VAL A 213 -3.47 25.13 20.98
C VAL A 213 -2.13 24.74 21.60
N LEU A 214 -1.73 23.48 21.44
CA LEU A 214 -0.40 23.00 21.80
C LEU A 214 0.59 23.41 20.71
N GLY A 215 1.78 23.80 21.13
CA GLY A 215 2.88 24.15 20.24
C GLY A 215 4.13 24.56 21.03
N PRO A 216 5.32 24.49 20.40
CA PRO A 216 5.53 24.17 18.98
C PRO A 216 5.32 22.68 18.64
N ALA A 217 4.84 22.42 17.41
CA ALA A 217 4.82 21.08 16.83
C ALA A 217 6.23 20.65 16.43
N HIS A 218 6.47 19.35 16.39
CA HIS A 218 7.77 18.76 16.02
C HIS A 218 8.94 19.27 16.88
N ALA A 219 8.66 19.56 18.15
CA ALA A 219 9.70 19.89 19.11
C ALA A 219 10.64 18.70 19.32
N ASP A 220 11.92 18.96 19.56
CA ASP A 220 12.84 17.89 19.91
C ASP A 220 12.38 17.21 21.22
N LEU A 221 12.56 15.90 21.29
CA LEU A 221 12.02 15.09 22.39
C LEU A 221 12.57 15.49 23.77
N GLU A 222 13.79 16.03 23.80
CA GLU A 222 14.47 16.51 25.01
C GLU A 222 13.88 17.84 25.49
N SER A 223 13.58 18.78 24.60
CA SER A 223 12.92 20.05 24.89
C SER A 223 11.51 19.84 25.43
N ILE A 224 10.74 18.89 24.89
CA ILE A 224 9.42 18.54 25.45
C ILE A 224 9.56 18.07 26.91
N GLN A 225 10.61 17.31 27.22
CA GLN A 225 10.87 16.83 28.58
C GLN A 225 11.31 17.96 29.52
N LYS A 226 12.25 18.81 29.07
CA LYS A 226 12.87 19.85 29.91
C LYS A 226 12.05 21.13 30.02
N ALA A 227 11.67 21.72 28.88
CA ALA A 227 10.94 22.99 28.83
C ALA A 227 9.42 22.77 28.85
N GLY A 228 8.95 21.75 28.12
CA GLY A 228 7.53 21.46 27.98
C GLY A 228 6.77 22.62 27.31
N GLY A 229 5.77 23.17 28.01
CA GLY A 229 5.08 24.40 27.64
C GLY A 229 3.97 24.24 26.60
N GLY A 230 3.54 23.01 26.33
CA GLY A 230 2.58 22.69 25.26
C GLY A 230 3.23 22.15 24.00
N ALA A 231 4.55 21.98 23.98
CA ALA A 231 5.28 21.39 22.86
C ALA A 231 4.87 19.93 22.62
N PHE A 232 4.92 19.48 21.37
CA PHE A 232 4.67 18.08 21.03
C PHE A 232 5.48 17.61 19.81
N ALA A 233 5.64 16.30 19.71
CA ALA A 233 6.19 15.59 18.57
C ALA A 233 5.48 14.24 18.42
N HIS A 234 5.37 13.76 17.21
CA HIS A 234 4.84 12.43 16.93
C HIS A 234 5.73 11.76 15.89
N TRP A 235 5.91 10.45 16.02
CA TRP A 235 6.76 9.67 15.11
C TRP A 235 6.20 8.27 14.94
N ARG A 236 6.64 7.56 13.90
CA ARG A 236 6.43 6.09 13.79
C ARG A 236 7.64 5.37 14.39
N GLU A 237 7.39 4.40 15.25
CA GLU A 237 8.44 3.47 15.65
C GLU A 237 8.88 2.61 14.45
N PRO A 238 10.15 2.15 14.40
CA PRO A 238 10.62 1.21 13.38
C PRO A 238 9.74 -0.05 13.28
N LEU A 239 9.81 -0.75 12.14
CA LEU A 239 8.94 -1.85 11.69
C LEU A 239 8.95 -3.14 12.55
N SER A 240 9.13 -3.08 13.87
CA SER A 240 8.98 -4.26 14.73
C SER A 240 7.57 -4.86 14.66
N GLU A 241 6.53 -4.06 14.36
CA GLU A 241 5.13 -4.49 14.31
C GLU A 241 4.33 -3.89 13.12
N GLY A 242 4.60 -4.32 11.88
CA GLY A 242 3.78 -3.98 10.68
C GLY A 242 4.45 -3.00 9.70
N PRO A 243 3.79 -2.62 8.57
CA PRO A 243 4.42 -1.92 7.44
C PRO A 243 4.66 -0.42 7.67
N PHE A 244 4.02 0.13 8.70
CA PHE A 244 4.04 1.55 9.02
C PHE A 244 4.38 1.81 10.49
N GLY A 245 4.83 0.79 11.23
CA GLY A 245 5.11 0.90 12.68
C GLY A 245 3.88 1.30 13.51
N THR A 246 4.08 1.49 14.80
CA THR A 246 3.08 2.13 15.67
C THR A 246 3.35 3.63 15.70
N SER A 247 2.33 4.45 15.42
CA SER A 247 2.45 5.90 15.62
C SER A 247 2.47 6.23 17.12
N LYS A 248 3.40 7.08 17.54
CA LYS A 248 3.55 7.58 18.92
C LYS A 248 3.35 9.08 18.95
N LEU A 249 2.82 9.56 20.06
CA LEU A 249 2.73 10.98 20.36
C LEU A 249 3.41 11.27 21.70
N ARG A 250 4.38 12.19 21.70
CA ARG A 250 4.94 12.79 22.91
C ARG A 250 4.54 14.26 22.99
N PHE A 251 4.05 14.70 24.14
CA PHE A 251 3.60 16.06 24.33
C PHE A 251 3.79 16.53 25.76
N SER A 252 3.75 17.84 25.95
CA SER A 252 3.61 18.50 27.25
C SER A 252 2.30 19.28 27.27
N THR A 253 1.79 19.58 28.45
CA THR A 253 0.55 20.35 28.61
C THR A 253 0.84 21.87 28.52
N PRO A 254 -0.15 22.69 28.11
CA PRO A 254 0.00 24.15 28.13
C PRO A 254 0.34 24.64 29.55
N GLY A 255 1.41 25.42 29.67
CA GLY A 255 1.88 25.93 30.97
C GLY A 255 2.34 24.83 31.94
N ASN A 256 2.65 23.61 31.44
CA ASN A 256 3.12 22.48 32.24
C ASN A 256 2.17 22.04 33.36
N VAL A 257 0.86 22.30 33.20
CA VAL A 257 -0.15 21.88 34.17
C VAL A 257 -0.26 20.35 34.23
N ASP A 258 -0.62 19.81 35.39
CA ASP A 258 -0.83 18.37 35.51
C ASP A 258 -1.90 17.86 34.54
N LEU A 259 -1.67 16.68 33.94
CA LEU A 259 -2.58 16.08 32.96
C LEU A 259 -4.01 15.89 33.51
N THR A 260 -4.16 15.69 34.81
CA THR A 260 -5.48 15.60 35.49
C THR A 260 -6.31 16.87 35.39
N LYS A 261 -5.69 18.02 35.11
CA LYS A 261 -6.38 19.30 34.87
C LYS A 261 -6.85 19.46 33.42
N ILE A 262 -6.33 18.64 32.50
CA ILE A 262 -6.78 18.63 31.11
C ILE A 262 -8.04 17.77 31.02
N SER A 263 -9.16 18.41 30.70
CA SER A 263 -10.45 17.71 30.58
C SER A 263 -10.55 16.93 29.28
N GLN A 264 -9.92 17.43 28.21
CA GLN A 264 -9.90 16.82 26.88
C GLN A 264 -8.61 17.15 26.15
N LEU A 265 -8.09 16.19 25.40
CA LEU A 265 -7.04 16.39 24.40
C LEU A 265 -7.60 16.01 23.04
N ARG A 266 -7.50 16.89 22.06
CA ARG A 266 -7.99 16.68 20.70
C ARG A 266 -6.83 16.69 19.73
N ALA A 267 -6.79 15.71 18.83
CA ALA A 267 -5.93 15.71 17.66
C ALA A 267 -6.75 16.14 16.46
N VAL A 268 -6.39 17.26 15.85
CA VAL A 268 -6.96 17.74 14.60
C VAL A 268 -6.00 17.38 13.49
N VAL A 269 -6.48 16.61 12.51
CA VAL A 269 -5.68 16.14 11.38
C VAL A 269 -6.36 16.59 10.11
N PHE A 270 -5.64 17.33 9.28
CA PHE A 270 -6.07 17.57 7.91
C PHE A 270 -5.58 16.40 7.06
N PRO A 271 -6.48 15.53 6.55
CA PRO A 271 -6.07 14.46 5.66
C PRO A 271 -5.64 15.12 4.35
N LEU A 272 -4.34 15.41 4.19
CA LEU A 272 -3.70 15.66 2.89
C LEU A 272 -3.74 14.37 2.07
N SER A 273 -4.94 13.90 1.80
CA SER A 273 -5.25 12.65 1.16
C SER A 273 -5.88 13.00 -0.19
N PRO A 274 -5.47 12.33 -1.27
CA PRO A 274 -6.16 12.51 -2.52
C PRO A 274 -7.61 12.06 -2.36
N ARG A 275 -8.48 12.52 -3.25
CA ARG A 275 -9.74 11.81 -3.46
C ARG A 275 -9.38 10.38 -3.84
N MET A 276 -9.92 9.39 -3.14
CA MET A 276 -9.70 7.99 -3.48
C MET A 276 -10.98 7.28 -3.88
N GLY A 277 -10.81 6.30 -4.74
CA GLY A 277 -11.84 5.36 -5.08
C GLY A 277 -11.36 3.92 -5.01
N PHE A 278 -12.28 3.01 -5.24
CA PHE A 278 -11.99 1.61 -5.45
C PHE A 278 -12.59 1.19 -6.79
N VAL A 279 -11.79 0.55 -7.64
CA VAL A 279 -12.32 -0.07 -8.86
C VAL A 279 -12.81 -1.46 -8.50
N GLU A 280 -14.12 -1.66 -8.56
CA GLU A 280 -14.75 -2.96 -8.34
C GLU A 280 -14.99 -3.66 -9.68
N PHE A 281 -14.44 -4.86 -9.84
CA PHE A 281 -14.67 -5.61 -11.06
C PHE A 281 -16.05 -6.30 -11.05
N VAL A 282 -17.07 -5.62 -11.58
CA VAL A 282 -18.42 -6.19 -11.74
C VAL A 282 -18.53 -6.96 -13.07
N HIS A 283 -18.03 -8.19 -13.07
CA HIS A 283 -18.20 -9.08 -14.22
C HIS A 283 -19.67 -9.38 -14.54
N LYS A 284 -20.04 -9.33 -15.81
CA LYS A 284 -21.27 -9.96 -16.32
C LYS A 284 -21.09 -11.47 -16.26
N PRO A 285 -21.92 -12.24 -15.52
CA PRO A 285 -21.73 -13.69 -15.38
C PRO A 285 -21.63 -14.35 -16.75
N ASN A 286 -20.63 -15.22 -16.92
CA ASN A 286 -20.46 -15.99 -18.14
C ASN A 286 -21.69 -16.89 -18.31
N LYS A 287 -22.56 -16.57 -19.29
CA LYS A 287 -23.87 -17.23 -19.48
C LYS A 287 -23.76 -18.75 -19.69
N LYS A 288 -22.58 -19.29 -19.97
CA LYS A 288 -22.34 -20.70 -20.27
C LYS A 288 -22.10 -21.59 -19.05
N ALA A 289 -21.83 -21.04 -17.85
CA ALA A 289 -21.61 -21.84 -16.66
C ALA A 289 -22.96 -22.31 -16.07
N LYS A 290 -23.45 -23.47 -16.51
CA LYS A 290 -24.75 -24.04 -16.07
C LYS A 290 -24.83 -24.31 -14.56
N ASP A 291 -23.69 -24.48 -13.88
CA ASP A 291 -23.61 -24.73 -12.43
C ASP A 291 -23.18 -23.50 -11.62
N TYR A 292 -23.29 -22.31 -12.20
CA TYR A 292 -22.87 -21.07 -11.55
C TYR A 292 -23.87 -20.65 -10.47
N ASP A 293 -23.44 -20.67 -9.20
CA ASP A 293 -24.17 -20.09 -8.07
C ASP A 293 -23.80 -18.60 -7.92
N PRO A 294 -24.63 -17.66 -8.40
CA PRO A 294 -24.36 -16.23 -8.29
C PRO A 294 -24.28 -15.76 -6.83
N THR A 295 -24.85 -16.48 -5.86
CA THR A 295 -24.90 -16.06 -4.45
C THR A 295 -23.55 -16.22 -3.75
N LYS A 296 -22.79 -17.28 -4.05
CA LYS A 296 -21.45 -17.48 -3.47
C LYS A 296 -20.43 -16.45 -3.96
N ARG A 297 -20.47 -16.11 -5.25
CA ARG A 297 -19.56 -15.09 -5.83
C ARG A 297 -19.91 -13.70 -5.33
N ARG A 298 -21.21 -13.38 -5.23
CA ARG A 298 -21.68 -12.13 -4.63
C ARG A 298 -21.14 -11.94 -3.20
N ARG A 299 -21.19 -12.98 -2.36
CA ARG A 299 -20.63 -12.93 -0.99
C ARG A 299 -19.12 -12.66 -0.93
N ARG A 300 -18.30 -13.19 -1.85
CA ARG A 300 -16.85 -12.92 -1.85
C ARG A 300 -16.54 -11.48 -2.25
N LYS A 301 -17.24 -10.95 -3.26
CA LYS A 301 -17.11 -9.55 -3.70
C LYS A 301 -17.56 -8.59 -2.59
N GLU A 302 -18.67 -8.90 -1.94
CA GLU A 302 -19.17 -8.14 -0.78
C GLU A 302 -18.11 -8.02 0.32
N ILE A 303 -17.33 -9.08 0.62
CA ILE A 303 -16.27 -9.01 1.66
C ILE A 303 -15.14 -8.07 1.25
N HIS A 304 -14.64 -8.15 0.01
CA HIS A 304 -13.54 -7.27 -0.42
C HIS A 304 -13.99 -5.82 -0.44
N ARG A 305 -15.17 -5.59 -1.02
CA ARG A 305 -15.83 -4.29 -1.00
C ARG A 305 -15.97 -3.77 0.43
N GLU A 306 -16.59 -4.53 1.31
CA GLU A 306 -16.79 -4.18 2.71
C GLU A 306 -15.47 -3.87 3.43
N LEU A 307 -14.41 -4.66 3.19
CA LEU A 307 -13.08 -4.36 3.73
C LEU A 307 -12.56 -3.00 3.27
N PHE A 308 -12.66 -2.66 1.98
CA PHE A 308 -12.22 -1.36 1.49
C PHE A 308 -13.08 -0.21 2.03
N PHE A 309 -14.40 -0.38 2.10
CA PHE A 309 -15.31 0.59 2.71
C PHE A 309 -15.07 0.79 4.20
N GLN A 310 -14.59 -0.24 4.91
CA GLN A 310 -14.18 -0.13 6.31
C GLN A 310 -12.83 0.58 6.43
N THR A 311 -11.92 0.40 5.47
CA THR A 311 -10.57 0.97 5.48
C THR A 311 -10.52 2.44 5.06
N PHE A 312 -11.29 2.88 4.07
CA PHE A 312 -11.15 4.25 3.55
C PHE A 312 -11.48 5.34 4.58
N PRO A 313 -12.56 5.20 5.38
CA PRO A 313 -12.84 6.13 6.47
C PRO A 313 -11.72 6.19 7.50
N THR A 314 -11.03 5.07 7.77
CA THR A 314 -9.94 5.06 8.76
C THR A 314 -8.71 5.84 8.28
N VAL A 315 -8.50 5.97 6.97
CA VAL A 315 -7.44 6.83 6.39
C VAL A 315 -7.95 8.21 5.97
N GLY A 316 -9.18 8.57 6.38
CA GLY A 316 -9.77 9.89 6.15
C GLY A 316 -10.29 10.13 4.73
N VAL A 317 -10.55 9.07 3.98
CA VAL A 317 -10.97 9.16 2.59
C VAL A 317 -12.42 8.71 2.40
N GLU A 318 -13.16 9.46 1.60
CA GLU A 318 -14.51 9.07 1.18
C GLU A 318 -14.42 8.10 -0.01
N PRO A 319 -15.01 6.90 0.09
CA PRO A 319 -14.93 5.91 -0.96
C PRO A 319 -15.80 6.26 -2.17
N HIS A 320 -15.18 6.25 -3.34
CA HIS A 320 -15.86 6.26 -4.63
C HIS A 320 -15.72 4.92 -5.33
N LEU A 321 -16.80 4.31 -5.82
CA LEU A 321 -16.73 3.06 -6.59
C LEU A 321 -16.79 3.32 -8.08
N ALA A 322 -15.88 2.71 -8.82
CA ALA A 322 -15.94 2.66 -10.27
C ALA A 322 -15.93 1.22 -10.76
N ASP A 323 -16.91 0.83 -11.57
CA ASP A 323 -16.98 -0.53 -12.14
C ASP A 323 -16.51 -0.55 -13.60
N ARG A 324 -16.53 0.61 -14.25
CA ARG A 324 -16.14 0.83 -15.64
C ARG A 324 -15.26 2.08 -15.74
N PRO A 325 -14.45 2.20 -16.79
CA PRO A 325 -13.65 3.41 -17.02
C PRO A 325 -14.47 4.69 -16.93
N GLN A 326 -15.66 4.73 -17.53
CA GLN A 326 -16.53 5.92 -17.55
C GLN A 326 -17.11 6.29 -16.18
N ASP A 327 -17.08 5.36 -15.22
CA ASP A 327 -17.54 5.62 -13.86
C ASP A 327 -16.44 6.28 -13.02
N THR A 328 -15.20 6.39 -13.51
CA THR A 328 -14.12 7.07 -12.79
C THR A 328 -14.21 8.60 -12.89
N LEU A 329 -13.41 9.27 -12.07
CA LEU A 329 -13.37 10.73 -11.94
C LEU A 329 -11.92 11.19 -12.12
N PRO A 330 -11.67 12.25 -12.92
CA PRO A 330 -10.33 12.80 -13.11
C PRO A 330 -9.69 13.20 -11.77
N GLY A 331 -8.40 12.90 -11.61
CA GLY A 331 -7.61 13.22 -10.42
C GLY A 331 -7.92 12.38 -9.18
N VAL A 332 -8.87 11.43 -9.25
CA VAL A 332 -9.14 10.49 -8.16
C VAL A 332 -8.18 9.30 -8.27
N ALA A 333 -7.57 8.93 -7.14
CA ALA A 333 -6.67 7.79 -7.03
C ALA A 333 -7.46 6.52 -6.67
N TYR A 334 -7.51 5.53 -7.56
CA TYR A 334 -8.25 4.30 -7.35
C TYR A 334 -7.34 3.16 -6.88
N LEU A 335 -7.69 2.57 -5.74
CA LEU A 335 -7.20 1.25 -5.40
C LEU A 335 -7.97 0.21 -6.21
N TRP A 336 -7.29 -0.86 -6.61
CA TRP A 336 -7.95 -1.93 -7.33
C TRP A 336 -7.20 -3.25 -7.16
N ARG A 337 -7.88 -4.35 -7.49
CA ARG A 337 -7.31 -5.68 -7.47
C ARG A 337 -8.07 -6.64 -8.39
N ALA A 338 -7.34 -7.49 -9.11
CA ALA A 338 -7.89 -8.71 -9.70
C ALA A 338 -8.03 -9.82 -8.65
N SER A 339 -9.22 -10.43 -8.52
CA SER A 339 -9.47 -11.48 -7.54
C SER A 339 -8.98 -12.85 -8.01
N HIS A 340 -9.25 -13.25 -9.27
CA HIS A 340 -8.84 -14.54 -9.88
C HIS A 340 -9.03 -14.55 -11.41
N HIS A 341 -8.39 -15.51 -12.09
CA HIS A 341 -8.49 -15.78 -13.54
C HIS A 341 -9.92 -15.96 -14.06
N ASP A 342 -10.76 -16.63 -13.28
CA ASP A 342 -12.15 -16.97 -13.66
C ASP A 342 -13.05 -15.74 -13.82
N GLU A 343 -12.54 -14.56 -13.45
CA GLU A 343 -13.29 -13.33 -13.52
C GLU A 343 -13.14 -12.60 -14.84
N PHE A 344 -12.12 -12.91 -15.64
CA PHE A 344 -11.82 -12.16 -16.85
C PHE A 344 -12.19 -12.94 -18.11
N ASN A 345 -13.19 -12.47 -18.84
CA ASN A 345 -13.53 -13.04 -20.13
C ASN A 345 -12.66 -12.36 -21.18
N LEU A 346 -11.69 -13.12 -21.73
CA LEU A 346 -10.81 -12.66 -22.78
C LEU A 346 -11.35 -13.08 -24.13
N ASP A 347 -11.57 -12.09 -25.00
CA ASP A 347 -11.72 -12.34 -26.42
C ASP A 347 -10.32 -12.62 -26.98
N LEU A 348 -9.99 -13.90 -27.13
CA LEU A 348 -8.71 -14.36 -27.67
C LEU A 348 -8.74 -14.32 -29.20
N LEU A 349 -7.67 -13.82 -29.81
CA LEU A 349 -7.46 -13.97 -31.25
C LEU A 349 -7.17 -15.45 -31.60
N PRO A 350 -7.44 -15.89 -32.85
CA PRO A 350 -7.11 -17.24 -33.27
C PRO A 350 -5.63 -17.57 -33.02
N GLY A 351 -5.38 -18.60 -32.21
CA GLY A 351 -4.03 -19.06 -31.85
C GLY A 351 -3.45 -18.45 -30.57
N GLU A 352 -4.12 -17.48 -29.94
CA GLU A 352 -3.67 -16.97 -28.64
C GLU A 352 -3.91 -17.96 -27.51
N VAL A 353 -2.92 -18.06 -26.62
CA VAL A 353 -3.03 -18.83 -25.39
C VAL A 353 -3.55 -17.91 -24.28
N PHE A 354 -4.69 -18.27 -23.67
CA PHE A 354 -5.35 -17.49 -22.62
C PHE A 354 -4.36 -17.06 -21.53
N GLU A 355 -3.59 -18.00 -21.00
CA GLU A 355 -2.69 -17.80 -19.88
C GLU A 355 -1.56 -16.80 -20.21
N LYS A 356 -1.13 -16.76 -21.48
CA LYS A 356 -0.13 -15.81 -21.97
C LYS A 356 -0.72 -14.42 -22.22
N ARG A 357 -1.97 -14.36 -22.70
CA ARG A 357 -2.67 -13.10 -23.03
C ARG A 357 -3.18 -12.36 -21.78
N MET A 358 -3.63 -13.12 -20.78
CA MET A 358 -4.32 -12.61 -19.60
C MET A 358 -3.59 -11.49 -18.85
N PRO A 359 -2.27 -11.57 -18.55
CA PRO A 359 -1.58 -10.53 -17.79
C PRO A 359 -1.57 -9.17 -18.51
N TYR A 360 -1.40 -9.20 -19.83
CA TYR A 360 -1.45 -8.00 -20.68
C TYR A 360 -2.86 -7.43 -20.78
N ALA A 361 -3.86 -8.29 -20.90
CA ALA A 361 -5.24 -7.87 -21.02
C ALA A 361 -5.76 -7.24 -19.72
N PHE A 362 -5.31 -7.72 -18.56
CA PHE A 362 -5.52 -7.00 -17.30
C PHE A 362 -4.86 -5.61 -17.35
N ALA A 363 -3.58 -5.52 -17.72
CA ALA A 363 -2.89 -4.24 -17.80
C ALA A 363 -3.59 -3.24 -18.75
N GLU A 364 -4.07 -3.69 -19.90
CA GLU A 364 -4.85 -2.87 -20.85
C GLU A 364 -6.20 -2.45 -20.29
N PHE A 365 -6.97 -3.39 -19.74
CA PHE A 365 -8.29 -3.09 -19.19
C PHE A 365 -8.22 -2.08 -18.05
N PHE A 366 -7.31 -2.26 -17.09
CA PHE A 366 -7.14 -1.29 -16.01
C PHE A 366 -6.46 -0.01 -16.49
N GLY A 367 -5.59 -0.07 -17.51
CA GLY A 367 -5.04 1.10 -18.18
C GLY A 367 -6.11 2.01 -18.79
N SER A 368 -7.21 1.43 -19.30
CA SER A 368 -8.33 2.22 -19.84
C SER A 368 -9.02 3.10 -18.79
N PHE A 369 -8.88 2.80 -17.49
CA PHE A 369 -9.38 3.69 -16.43
C PHE A 369 -8.53 4.96 -16.34
N GLU A 370 -7.21 4.87 -16.57
CA GLU A 370 -6.30 6.03 -16.54
C GLU A 370 -6.53 6.98 -17.72
N GLU A 371 -7.08 6.51 -18.84
CA GLU A 371 -7.44 7.35 -20.01
C GLU A 371 -8.47 8.44 -19.69
N THR A 372 -9.22 8.29 -18.59
CA THR A 372 -10.18 9.29 -18.10
C THR A 372 -9.57 10.33 -17.17
N GLY A 373 -8.27 10.24 -16.89
CA GLY A 373 -7.57 11.06 -15.90
C GLY A 373 -7.60 10.49 -14.47
N ALA A 374 -8.09 9.25 -14.28
CA ALA A 374 -7.93 8.54 -13.01
C ALA A 374 -6.46 8.12 -12.80
N VAL A 375 -6.07 7.94 -11.53
CA VAL A 375 -4.74 7.40 -11.18
C VAL A 375 -4.93 6.04 -10.52
N LEU A 376 -4.35 4.96 -11.04
CA LEU A 376 -4.57 3.63 -10.47
C LEU A 376 -3.39 3.21 -9.58
N TYR A 377 -3.72 2.59 -8.44
CA TYR A 377 -2.74 1.95 -7.56
C TYR A 377 -3.14 0.50 -7.24
N PRO A 378 -2.25 -0.48 -7.52
CA PRO A 378 -0.96 -0.29 -8.20
C PRO A 378 -1.11 0.12 -9.68
N PRO A 379 -0.04 0.60 -10.33
CA PRO A 379 -0.10 0.96 -11.75
C PRO A 379 -0.50 -0.24 -12.62
N PRO A 380 -1.43 -0.11 -13.59
CA PRO A 380 -1.88 -1.20 -14.45
C PRO A 380 -0.76 -1.99 -15.13
N ALA A 381 0.31 -1.31 -15.51
CA ALA A 381 1.46 -1.92 -16.17
C ALA A 381 2.13 -3.04 -15.33
N CYS A 382 2.03 -3.03 -14.00
CA CYS A 382 2.63 -4.08 -13.17
C CYS A 382 1.96 -5.44 -13.37
N TYR A 383 0.71 -5.48 -13.86
CA TYR A 383 -0.01 -6.74 -14.09
C TYR A 383 0.49 -7.53 -15.30
N LYS A 384 1.30 -6.93 -16.17
CA LYS A 384 2.01 -7.69 -17.23
C LYS A 384 2.89 -8.80 -16.65
N TYR A 385 3.30 -8.65 -15.39
CA TYR A 385 4.12 -9.60 -14.65
C TYR A 385 3.31 -10.61 -13.82
N TYR A 386 1.98 -10.42 -13.71
CA TYR A 386 1.13 -11.31 -12.94
C TYR A 386 1.10 -12.70 -13.60
N GLU A 387 1.62 -13.70 -12.90
CA GLU A 387 1.74 -15.07 -13.40
C GLU A 387 2.46 -15.18 -14.76
N ASN A 388 3.36 -14.25 -15.08
CA ASN A 388 4.18 -14.32 -16.30
C ASN A 388 5.67 -14.38 -15.93
N LYS A 389 6.18 -15.60 -15.73
CA LYS A 389 7.57 -15.80 -15.28
C LYS A 389 8.60 -15.44 -16.35
N VAL A 390 8.23 -15.45 -17.64
CA VAL A 390 9.13 -14.97 -18.71
C VAL A 390 9.32 -13.47 -18.57
N ALA A 391 8.23 -12.70 -18.51
CA ALA A 391 8.29 -11.24 -18.35
C ALA A 391 8.98 -10.83 -17.03
N LEU A 392 8.78 -11.61 -15.96
CA LEU A 392 9.50 -11.40 -14.70
C LEU A 392 11.01 -11.64 -14.82
N THR A 393 11.42 -12.67 -15.58
CA THR A 393 12.84 -12.98 -15.81
C THR A 393 13.52 -11.82 -16.55
N GLU A 394 12.86 -11.30 -17.60
CA GLU A 394 13.33 -10.13 -18.36
C GLU A 394 13.40 -8.88 -17.47
N LEU A 395 12.36 -8.63 -16.67
CA LEU A 395 12.33 -7.51 -15.72
C LEU A 395 13.49 -7.59 -14.73
N PHE A 396 13.71 -8.74 -14.11
CA PHE A 396 14.76 -8.91 -13.11
C PHE A 396 16.15 -8.75 -13.71
N GLN A 397 16.38 -9.27 -14.91
CA GLN A 397 17.63 -9.06 -15.65
C GLN A 397 17.86 -7.57 -15.95
N GLY A 398 16.85 -6.89 -16.50
CA GLY A 398 16.93 -5.45 -16.82
C GLY A 398 17.12 -4.57 -15.58
N ALA A 399 16.46 -4.92 -14.48
CA ALA A 399 16.54 -4.23 -13.19
C ALA A 399 17.75 -4.64 -12.33
N ARG A 400 18.58 -5.59 -12.81
CA ARG A 400 19.73 -6.16 -12.08
C ARG A 400 19.35 -6.75 -10.71
N VAL A 401 18.16 -7.32 -10.61
CA VAL A 401 17.72 -8.07 -9.42
C VAL A 401 18.39 -9.43 -9.42
N GLN A 402 18.98 -9.82 -8.29
CA GLN A 402 19.57 -11.14 -8.14
C GLN A 402 18.49 -12.22 -8.24
N MET A 403 18.65 -13.14 -9.19
CA MET A 403 17.74 -14.27 -9.43
C MET A 403 18.55 -15.53 -9.81
N PRO A 404 18.02 -16.75 -9.64
CA PRO A 404 18.72 -17.93 -10.08
C PRO A 404 18.87 -17.92 -11.61
N MET A 405 19.96 -18.49 -12.11
CA MET A 405 20.20 -18.59 -13.56
C MET A 405 19.01 -19.28 -14.23
N THR A 406 18.47 -18.63 -15.27
CA THR A 406 17.21 -19.04 -15.91
C THR A 406 17.41 -19.09 -17.42
N TRP A 407 16.91 -20.16 -18.04
CA TRP A 407 16.85 -20.38 -19.48
C TRP A 407 15.37 -20.47 -19.90
N VAL A 408 15.05 -19.87 -21.03
CA VAL A 408 13.71 -19.95 -21.64
C VAL A 408 13.84 -20.69 -22.95
N PHE A 409 13.10 -21.78 -23.09
CA PHE A 409 13.02 -22.56 -24.33
C PHE A 409 11.64 -22.39 -24.95
N ARG A 410 11.60 -22.02 -26.24
CA ARG A 410 10.36 -21.72 -26.95
C ARG A 410 9.55 -22.98 -27.25
N ASP A 411 10.25 -24.05 -27.60
CA ASP A 411 9.68 -25.34 -27.94
C ASP A 411 10.68 -26.47 -27.66
N LEU A 412 10.27 -27.71 -27.94
CA LEU A 412 11.11 -28.88 -27.72
C LEU A 412 12.37 -28.90 -28.60
N ALA A 413 12.30 -28.40 -29.85
CA ALA A 413 13.45 -28.40 -30.75
C ALA A 413 14.51 -27.41 -30.28
N ASP A 414 14.11 -26.20 -29.91
CA ASP A 414 14.95 -25.19 -29.27
C ASP A 414 15.58 -25.75 -27.98
N ALA A 415 14.79 -26.41 -27.14
CA ALA A 415 15.29 -27.02 -25.91
C ALA A 415 16.32 -28.13 -26.17
N MET A 416 16.11 -29.00 -27.17
CA MET A 416 17.05 -30.08 -27.51
C MET A 416 18.36 -29.57 -28.08
N ALA A 417 18.35 -28.43 -28.78
CA ALA A 417 19.54 -27.83 -29.39
C ALA A 417 20.44 -27.11 -28.37
N ARG A 418 19.88 -26.73 -27.21
CA ARG A 418 20.51 -25.83 -26.24
C ARG A 418 20.61 -26.39 -24.82
N LYS A 419 20.12 -27.60 -24.56
CA LYS A 419 20.11 -28.22 -23.23
C LYS A 419 21.51 -28.35 -22.61
N GLU A 420 22.56 -28.44 -23.43
CA GLU A 420 23.95 -28.49 -22.98
C GLU A 420 24.42 -27.17 -22.35
N GLU A 421 23.72 -26.06 -22.59
CA GLU A 421 23.97 -24.75 -21.92
C GLU A 421 23.50 -24.75 -20.45
N VAL A 422 22.67 -25.73 -20.05
CA VAL A 422 21.96 -25.71 -18.76
C VAL A 422 22.84 -26.23 -17.63
N GLN A 423 22.99 -25.42 -16.57
CA GLN A 423 23.71 -25.82 -15.35
C GLN A 423 22.78 -26.55 -14.37
N LEU A 424 23.03 -27.85 -14.19
CA LEU A 424 22.27 -28.72 -13.30
C LEU A 424 22.73 -28.57 -11.82
N PRO A 425 21.87 -28.87 -10.83
CA PRO A 425 20.46 -29.29 -10.96
C PRO A 425 19.53 -28.12 -11.30
N VAL A 426 18.41 -28.43 -11.95
CA VAL A 426 17.39 -27.45 -12.35
C VAL A 426 15.97 -27.85 -11.97
N VAL A 427 15.10 -26.84 -11.95
CA VAL A 427 13.64 -27.00 -11.96
C VAL A 427 13.08 -26.49 -13.28
N ILE A 428 12.02 -27.13 -13.77
CA ILE A 428 11.33 -26.76 -15.02
C ILE A 428 9.92 -26.32 -14.64
N LYS A 429 9.56 -25.10 -15.05
CA LYS A 429 8.34 -24.41 -14.66
C LYS A 429 7.50 -24.09 -15.89
N ASP A 430 6.18 -24.22 -15.74
CA ASP A 430 5.23 -23.53 -16.60
C ASP A 430 5.34 -22.02 -16.31
N PRO A 431 5.66 -21.17 -17.29
CA PRO A 431 5.78 -19.74 -17.09
C PRO A 431 4.48 -19.10 -16.56
N TYR A 432 3.34 -19.67 -16.95
CA TYR A 432 2.00 -19.17 -16.63
C TYR A 432 1.26 -20.00 -15.58
N GLY A 433 1.89 -21.06 -15.07
CA GLY A 433 1.33 -21.91 -14.02
C GLY A 433 1.41 -21.29 -12.62
N TYR A 434 0.52 -21.74 -11.74
CA TYR A 434 0.46 -21.35 -10.33
C TYR A 434 0.50 -22.58 -9.39
N SER A 435 0.66 -22.37 -8.08
CA SER A 435 0.61 -23.44 -7.05
C SER A 435 1.57 -24.62 -7.25
N SER A 436 2.73 -24.38 -7.90
CA SER A 436 3.71 -25.42 -8.25
C SER A 436 3.16 -26.56 -9.13
N ILE A 437 1.98 -26.40 -9.74
CA ILE A 437 1.42 -27.38 -10.69
C ILE A 437 2.35 -27.46 -11.90
N GLY A 438 2.65 -28.67 -12.36
CA GLY A 438 3.54 -28.87 -13.52
C GLY A 438 5.04 -28.63 -13.25
N LEU A 439 5.45 -28.44 -12.00
CA LEU A 439 6.86 -28.29 -11.65
C LEU A 439 7.61 -29.62 -11.78
N LEU A 440 8.57 -29.70 -12.70
CA LEU A 440 9.49 -30.84 -12.87
C LEU A 440 10.89 -30.48 -12.34
N GLN A 441 11.74 -31.48 -12.16
CA GLN A 441 13.14 -31.28 -11.77
C GLN A 441 14.05 -32.23 -12.53
N ALA A 442 15.32 -31.84 -12.69
CA ALA A 442 16.36 -32.67 -13.30
C ALA A 442 17.70 -32.43 -12.60
N GLU A 443 18.35 -33.52 -12.19
CA GLU A 443 19.71 -33.54 -11.63
C GLU A 443 20.75 -33.90 -12.70
N THR A 444 20.32 -34.58 -13.78
CA THR A 444 21.19 -35.01 -14.89
C THR A 444 20.67 -34.51 -16.24
N LEU A 445 21.54 -34.52 -17.27
CA LEU A 445 21.17 -34.11 -18.63
C LEU A 445 20.14 -35.06 -19.27
N SER A 446 20.20 -36.34 -18.90
CA SER A 446 19.23 -37.35 -19.32
C SER A 446 17.84 -37.03 -18.74
N GLU A 447 17.78 -36.76 -17.44
CA GLU A 447 16.54 -36.34 -16.76
C GLU A 447 16.00 -35.03 -17.33
N LEU A 448 16.86 -34.05 -17.62
CA LEU A 448 16.46 -32.78 -18.25
C LEU A 448 15.81 -33.03 -19.61
N THR A 449 16.42 -33.89 -20.43
CA THR A 449 15.89 -34.28 -21.74
C THR A 449 14.51 -34.91 -21.62
N GLN A 450 14.32 -35.82 -20.66
CA GLN A 450 13.04 -36.48 -20.43
C GLN A 450 11.97 -35.51 -19.92
N ALA A 451 12.33 -34.66 -18.94
CA ALA A 451 11.41 -33.72 -18.34
C ALA A 451 10.97 -32.63 -19.33
N LEU A 452 11.84 -32.18 -20.23
CA LEU A 452 11.48 -31.26 -21.32
C LEU A 452 10.50 -31.90 -22.31
N LYS A 453 10.75 -33.16 -22.71
CA LYS A 453 9.80 -33.91 -23.56
C LYS A 453 8.45 -34.06 -22.89
N GLU A 454 8.44 -34.40 -21.61
CA GLU A 454 7.21 -34.50 -20.82
C GLU A 454 6.48 -33.15 -20.77
N PHE A 455 7.18 -32.06 -20.45
CA PHE A 455 6.60 -30.73 -20.38
C PHE A 455 5.94 -30.33 -21.71
N PHE A 456 6.70 -30.36 -22.81
CA PHE A 456 6.19 -29.93 -24.12
C PHE A 456 5.12 -30.85 -24.70
N SER A 457 5.05 -32.13 -24.28
CA SER A 457 3.95 -33.01 -24.66
C SER A 457 2.60 -32.62 -24.04
N LYS A 458 2.63 -31.90 -22.90
CA LYS A 458 1.45 -31.47 -22.14
C LYS A 458 1.15 -29.98 -22.32
N ALA A 459 2.15 -29.18 -22.67
CA ALA A 459 2.02 -27.74 -22.87
C ALA A 459 1.14 -27.43 -24.09
N LYS A 460 0.40 -26.32 -24.02
CA LYS A 460 -0.33 -25.80 -25.19
C LYS A 460 0.67 -25.29 -26.24
N PRO A 461 0.33 -25.32 -27.54
CA PRO A 461 1.18 -24.74 -28.58
C PRO A 461 1.57 -23.29 -28.27
N GLY A 462 2.86 -22.96 -28.40
CA GLY A 462 3.38 -21.61 -28.16
C GLY A 462 3.65 -21.25 -26.69
N VAL A 463 3.48 -22.18 -25.75
CA VAL A 463 3.89 -22.02 -24.35
C VAL A 463 5.34 -22.43 -24.17
N GLU A 464 6.15 -21.51 -23.65
CA GLU A 464 7.56 -21.72 -23.37
C GLU A 464 7.79 -22.62 -22.14
N ALA A 465 8.97 -23.25 -22.05
CA ALA A 465 9.46 -23.87 -20.82
C ALA A 465 10.45 -22.94 -20.12
N LEU A 466 10.23 -22.68 -18.83
CA LEU A 466 11.16 -21.91 -18.00
C LEU A 466 12.02 -22.87 -17.17
N VAL A 467 13.29 -23.03 -17.55
CA VAL A 467 14.25 -23.88 -16.83
C VAL A 467 15.10 -22.99 -15.94
N GLN A 468 15.19 -23.29 -14.65
CA GLN A 468 15.87 -22.44 -13.67
C GLN A 468 16.78 -23.26 -12.77
N LYS A 469 17.99 -22.77 -12.53
CA LYS A 469 18.95 -23.38 -11.61
C LYS A 469 18.33 -23.56 -10.23
N LYS A 470 18.36 -24.78 -9.71
CA LYS A 470 17.76 -25.13 -8.41
C LYS A 470 18.65 -24.60 -7.29
N VAL A 471 18.14 -23.64 -6.51
CA VAL A 471 18.76 -23.20 -5.27
C VAL A 471 18.54 -24.26 -4.19
N GLN A 472 19.63 -24.83 -3.69
CA GLN A 472 19.63 -25.85 -2.64
C GLN A 472 19.42 -25.22 -1.25
N ALA A 473 18.17 -24.87 -0.95
CA ALA A 473 17.77 -24.33 0.35
C ALA A 473 16.57 -25.08 0.93
N LEU A 474 16.46 -25.07 2.26
CA LEU A 474 15.28 -25.58 2.96
C LEU A 474 14.22 -24.52 3.17
N ARG A 475 14.62 -23.24 3.26
CA ARG A 475 13.73 -22.12 3.58
C ARG A 475 13.64 -21.16 2.41
N GLU A 476 12.44 -20.71 2.14
CA GLU A 476 12.09 -19.69 1.16
C GLU A 476 11.19 -18.67 1.87
N ALA A 477 11.47 -17.38 1.77
CA ALA A 477 10.58 -16.36 2.31
C ALA A 477 9.45 -16.06 1.32
N ARG A 478 8.25 -15.80 1.82
CA ARG A 478 7.24 -14.99 1.11
C ARG A 478 7.14 -13.67 1.86
N VAL A 479 7.44 -12.56 1.21
CA VAL A 479 7.32 -11.22 1.80
C VAL A 479 6.27 -10.44 1.02
N THR A 480 5.20 -10.04 1.70
CA THR A 480 4.21 -9.11 1.16
C THR A 480 4.62 -7.69 1.51
N TYR A 481 4.60 -6.79 0.53
CA TYR A 481 5.03 -5.40 0.71
C TYR A 481 4.12 -4.43 0.00
N VAL A 482 4.16 -3.17 0.44
CA VAL A 482 3.48 -2.02 -0.15
C VAL A 482 4.45 -0.85 -0.17
N ASP A 483 4.64 -0.25 -1.34
CA ASP A 483 5.59 0.84 -1.65
C ASP A 483 7.00 0.59 -1.11
N GLY A 484 7.52 -0.63 -1.32
CA GLY A 484 8.84 -1.06 -0.82
C GLY A 484 8.91 -1.34 0.69
N ARG A 485 7.79 -1.23 1.42
CA ARG A 485 7.73 -1.49 2.86
C ARG A 485 7.18 -2.90 3.13
N PRO A 486 7.96 -3.82 3.74
CA PRO A 486 7.44 -5.12 4.13
C PRO A 486 6.28 -4.98 5.12
N PHE A 487 5.18 -5.66 4.84
CA PHE A 487 3.98 -5.67 5.68
C PHE A 487 3.83 -6.98 6.44
N HIS A 488 4.04 -8.09 5.74
CA HIS A 488 3.78 -9.42 6.25
C HIS A 488 4.77 -10.39 5.62
N GLY A 489 5.21 -11.39 6.37
CA GLY A 489 6.18 -12.33 5.86
C GLY A 489 6.15 -13.63 6.64
N TYR A 490 6.60 -14.69 5.99
CA TYR A 490 6.74 -16.00 6.60
C TYR A 490 7.74 -16.85 5.81
N TRP A 491 8.36 -17.80 6.49
CA TRP A 491 9.14 -18.85 5.85
C TRP A 491 8.20 -19.93 5.32
N ARG A 492 8.43 -20.35 4.09
CA ARG A 492 7.97 -21.64 3.55
C ARG A 492 9.13 -22.61 3.64
N ILE A 493 8.93 -23.68 4.40
CA ILE A 493 9.98 -24.65 4.73
C ILE A 493 9.69 -25.95 3.99
N ARG A 494 10.67 -26.41 3.21
CA ARG A 494 10.64 -27.68 2.47
C ARG A 494 10.86 -28.85 3.43
N GLN A 495 10.29 -30.01 3.10
CA GLN A 495 10.54 -31.25 3.85
C GLN A 495 11.99 -31.74 3.70
N SER A 496 12.60 -31.48 2.55
CA SER A 496 13.98 -31.88 2.25
C SER A 496 14.60 -30.96 1.19
N LEU A 497 15.93 -31.00 1.05
CA LEU A 497 16.64 -30.33 -0.04
C LEU A 497 16.31 -30.90 -1.43
N LYS A 498 15.84 -32.16 -1.48
CA LYS A 498 15.39 -32.80 -2.71
C LYS A 498 14.03 -32.28 -3.18
N SER A 499 13.18 -31.81 -2.27
CA SER A 499 11.85 -31.30 -2.59
C SER A 499 11.92 -30.11 -3.55
N ALA A 500 11.15 -30.16 -4.64
CA ALA A 500 11.11 -29.09 -5.63
C ALA A 500 10.28 -27.86 -5.19
N SER A 501 9.37 -28.03 -4.22
CA SER A 501 8.44 -27.00 -3.77
C SER A 501 8.31 -26.98 -2.25
N ALA A 502 8.08 -25.78 -1.70
CA ALA A 502 7.76 -25.55 -0.29
C ALA A 502 6.25 -25.39 -0.06
N ALA A 503 5.40 -25.73 -1.04
CA ALA A 503 3.95 -25.62 -0.92
C ALA A 503 3.40 -26.51 0.20
N SER A 504 2.48 -25.97 1.01
CA SER A 504 1.86 -26.69 2.13
C SER A 504 1.06 -27.91 1.68
N THR A 505 0.47 -27.85 0.48
CA THR A 505 -0.24 -28.98 -0.15
C THR A 505 0.68 -30.13 -0.56
N ARG A 506 2.01 -29.92 -0.54
CA ARG A 506 3.04 -30.94 -0.74
C ARG A 506 3.84 -31.21 0.53
N GLY A 507 3.24 -30.90 1.69
CA GLY A 507 3.80 -31.18 3.01
C GLY A 507 4.86 -30.18 3.49
N GLY A 508 5.01 -29.02 2.82
CA GLY A 508 5.80 -27.91 3.36
C GLY A 508 5.15 -27.27 4.60
N TYR A 509 5.97 -26.68 5.46
CA TYR A 509 5.54 -25.96 6.66
C TYR A 509 5.64 -24.44 6.48
N GLN A 510 4.83 -23.68 7.22
CA GLN A 510 4.88 -22.21 7.23
C GLN A 510 5.26 -21.71 8.63
N ASP A 511 6.34 -20.93 8.73
CA ASP A 511 6.79 -20.29 9.96
C ASP A 511 6.58 -18.77 9.88
N PHE A 512 5.73 -18.24 10.75
CA PHE A 512 5.40 -16.82 10.82
C PHE A 512 6.30 -16.03 11.76
N ASN A 513 7.25 -16.67 12.46
CA ASN A 513 8.32 -15.96 13.16
C ASN A 513 9.34 -15.46 12.14
N PHE A 514 9.05 -14.28 11.58
CA PHE A 514 9.71 -13.79 10.37
C PHE A 514 10.31 -12.39 10.60
N PRO A 515 11.62 -12.19 10.34
CA PRO A 515 12.32 -10.93 10.60
C PRO A 515 12.05 -9.91 9.48
N LEU A 516 10.89 -9.26 9.54
CA LEU A 516 10.47 -8.28 8.53
C LEU A 516 11.40 -7.07 8.42
N SER A 517 11.83 -6.53 9.57
CA SER A 517 12.67 -5.33 9.64
C SER A 517 14.03 -5.53 8.96
N GLU A 518 14.63 -6.71 9.10
CA GLU A 518 15.91 -7.06 8.48
C GLU A 518 15.82 -7.10 6.95
N LEU A 519 14.66 -7.45 6.39
CA LEU A 519 14.44 -7.49 4.94
C LEU A 519 13.93 -6.18 4.35
N ALA A 520 13.58 -5.19 5.17
CA ALA A 520 13.07 -3.91 4.69
C ALA A 520 14.00 -3.19 3.70
N PRO A 521 15.33 -3.12 3.92
CA PRO A 521 16.23 -2.51 2.96
C PRO A 521 16.23 -3.21 1.59
N PHE A 522 16.21 -4.55 1.59
CA PHE A 522 16.15 -5.33 0.35
C PHE A 522 14.83 -5.10 -0.40
N VAL A 523 13.69 -5.20 0.29
CA VAL A 523 12.36 -5.04 -0.33
C VAL A 523 12.17 -3.63 -0.89
N ALA A 524 12.67 -2.61 -0.20
CA ALA A 524 12.66 -1.23 -0.69
C ALA A 524 13.46 -1.09 -1.99
N ARG A 525 14.69 -1.62 -2.03
CA ARG A 525 15.51 -1.63 -3.25
C ARG A 525 14.82 -2.39 -4.38
N PHE A 526 14.29 -3.57 -4.11
CA PHE A 526 13.58 -4.40 -5.08
C PHE A 526 12.38 -3.67 -5.70
N ALA A 527 11.52 -3.06 -4.88
CA ALA A 527 10.35 -2.31 -5.36
C ALA A 527 10.77 -1.11 -6.23
N ASN A 528 11.81 -0.39 -5.83
CA ASN A 528 12.34 0.75 -6.58
C ASN A 528 12.97 0.33 -7.92
N GLN A 529 13.76 -0.74 -7.94
CA GLN A 529 14.43 -1.24 -9.15
C GLN A 529 13.45 -1.83 -10.17
N THR A 530 12.43 -2.56 -9.69
CA THR A 530 11.46 -3.23 -10.56
C THR A 530 10.28 -2.35 -10.96
N GLY A 531 10.03 -1.26 -10.22
CA GLY A 531 8.84 -0.44 -10.38
C GLY A 531 7.54 -1.16 -9.99
N ILE A 532 7.61 -2.30 -9.30
CA ILE A 532 6.45 -3.03 -8.77
C ILE A 532 6.24 -2.54 -7.33
N PRO A 533 5.21 -1.72 -7.06
CA PRO A 533 5.10 -1.08 -5.76
C PRO A 533 4.39 -1.94 -4.73
N VAL A 534 3.67 -2.98 -5.13
CA VAL A 534 2.94 -3.86 -4.22
C VAL A 534 3.04 -5.28 -4.74
N GLY A 535 3.16 -6.23 -3.81
CA GLY A 535 3.09 -7.63 -4.17
C GLY A 535 3.56 -8.57 -3.07
N GLY A 536 3.51 -9.86 -3.37
CA GLY A 536 4.20 -10.90 -2.60
C GLY A 536 5.43 -11.38 -3.35
N VAL A 537 6.62 -11.06 -2.85
CA VAL A 537 7.92 -11.49 -3.41
C VAL A 537 8.42 -12.76 -2.73
N ASP A 538 8.99 -13.66 -3.54
CA ASP A 538 9.54 -14.95 -3.13
C ASP A 538 11.05 -14.88 -3.12
N LEU A 539 11.65 -15.09 -1.95
CA LEU A 539 13.09 -14.94 -1.74
C LEU A 539 13.70 -16.24 -1.23
N ILE A 540 14.91 -16.54 -1.68
CA ILE A 540 15.66 -17.73 -1.26
C ILE A 540 17.14 -17.42 -1.12
N TRP A 541 17.80 -18.04 -0.14
CA TRP A 541 19.22 -17.92 0.11
C TRP A 541 19.91 -19.23 -0.27
N GLN A 542 21.14 -19.16 -0.77
CA GLN A 542 21.92 -20.36 -1.15
C GLN A 542 22.56 -21.03 0.07
N GLU A 543 21.81 -21.14 1.17
CA GLU A 543 22.30 -21.62 2.46
C GLU A 543 21.17 -22.35 3.20
N LYS A 544 21.54 -23.29 4.08
CA LYS A 544 20.57 -24.02 4.90
C LYS A 544 19.88 -23.09 5.91
N ASN A 545 20.65 -22.17 6.48
CA ASN A 545 20.22 -21.12 7.39
C ASN A 545 20.42 -19.78 6.68
N PRO A 546 19.35 -19.03 6.36
CA PRO A 546 19.48 -17.75 5.67
C PRO A 546 20.31 -16.73 6.47
N ASP A 547 21.40 -16.25 5.88
CA ASP A 547 22.07 -15.01 6.32
C ASP A 547 21.37 -13.82 5.67
N LEU A 548 20.61 -13.07 6.46
CA LEU A 548 19.78 -11.96 5.99
C LEU A 548 20.59 -10.72 5.60
N GLN A 549 21.89 -10.70 5.91
CA GLN A 549 22.81 -9.67 5.44
C GLN A 549 23.26 -9.92 4.00
N LYS A 550 23.09 -11.15 3.49
CA LYS A 550 23.38 -11.48 2.09
C LYS A 550 22.16 -11.24 1.22
N GLU A 551 22.43 -10.73 0.02
CA GLU A 551 21.40 -10.52 -1.00
C GLU A 551 20.75 -11.87 -1.38
N PRO A 552 19.41 -12.00 -1.25
CA PRO A 552 18.71 -13.21 -1.66
C PRO A 552 18.60 -13.33 -3.17
N PHE A 553 18.36 -14.55 -3.63
CA PHE A 553 17.79 -14.77 -4.95
C PHE A 553 16.27 -14.51 -4.92
N THR A 554 15.80 -13.69 -5.86
CA THR A 554 14.37 -13.48 -6.12
C THR A 554 13.86 -14.57 -7.06
N LEU A 555 12.82 -15.28 -6.65
CA LEU A 555 12.21 -16.37 -7.41
C LEU A 555 11.04 -15.91 -8.27
N GLU A 556 10.16 -15.08 -7.71
CA GLU A 556 8.99 -14.51 -8.37
C GLU A 556 8.46 -13.32 -7.54
N VAL A 557 7.61 -12.51 -8.16
CA VAL A 557 6.76 -11.54 -7.45
C VAL A 557 5.35 -11.59 -8.04
N SER A 558 4.34 -11.54 -7.17
CA SER A 558 2.94 -11.46 -7.60
C SER A 558 2.39 -10.08 -7.21
N PRO A 559 2.09 -9.18 -8.17
CA PRO A 559 1.49 -7.87 -7.89
C PRO A 559 0.15 -7.98 -7.15
N THR A 560 -0.57 -9.08 -7.37
CA THR A 560 -1.65 -9.54 -6.52
C THR A 560 -1.26 -10.82 -5.83
N SER A 561 -1.04 -10.77 -4.53
CA SER A 561 -0.78 -11.96 -3.72
C SER A 561 -1.96 -12.29 -2.80
N ASP A 562 -2.15 -13.59 -2.58
CA ASP A 562 -2.86 -14.06 -1.39
C ASP A 562 -1.95 -14.03 -0.18
N ILE A 563 -2.47 -13.48 0.92
CA ILE A 563 -1.74 -13.32 2.17
C ILE A 563 -2.22 -14.40 3.12
N ASN A 564 -1.32 -15.31 3.48
CA ASN A 564 -1.57 -16.35 4.47
C ASN A 564 -1.43 -15.75 5.88
N PRO A 565 -2.48 -15.68 6.70
CA PRO A 565 -2.37 -15.22 8.09
C PRO A 565 -1.71 -16.27 9.00
N PRO A 566 -1.09 -15.89 10.13
CA PRO A 566 -0.60 -16.86 11.10
C PRO A 566 -1.75 -17.71 11.68
N SER A 567 -1.47 -18.98 11.99
CA SER A 567 -2.39 -19.81 12.76
C SER A 567 -2.38 -19.38 14.23
N PRO A 568 -3.47 -19.63 14.98
CA PRO A 568 -3.48 -19.47 16.44
C PRO A 568 -2.33 -20.23 17.12
N PRO A 569 -1.74 -19.73 18.22
CA PRO A 569 -0.63 -20.41 18.91
C PRO A 569 -0.98 -21.82 19.42
N ASP A 570 -2.25 -22.10 19.66
CA ASP A 570 -2.78 -23.38 20.10
C ASP A 570 -3.15 -24.33 18.94
N TRP A 571 -2.98 -23.92 17.69
CA TRP A 571 -3.23 -24.76 16.51
C TRP A 571 -2.17 -25.86 16.38
N LYS A 572 -2.60 -27.14 16.47
CA LYS A 572 -1.71 -28.32 16.49
C LYS A 572 -1.64 -29.07 15.16
N GLU A 573 -2.62 -28.85 14.28
CA GLU A 573 -2.68 -29.50 12.96
C GLU A 573 -1.79 -28.76 11.94
N GLY A 574 -1.65 -29.29 10.74
CA GLY A 574 -0.91 -28.62 9.68
C GLY A 574 -1.57 -27.30 9.24
N TYR A 575 -0.78 -26.47 8.55
CA TYR A 575 -1.29 -25.19 8.05
C TYR A 575 -2.31 -25.38 6.91
N ALA A 576 -2.23 -26.49 6.16
CA ALA A 576 -3.21 -26.81 5.12
C ALA A 576 -4.61 -27.00 5.71
N GLU A 577 -4.69 -27.69 6.85
CA GLU A 577 -5.92 -27.93 7.61
C GLU A 577 -6.47 -26.63 8.17
N PHE A 578 -5.60 -25.75 8.70
CA PHE A 578 -6.01 -24.43 9.20
C PHE A 578 -6.77 -23.62 8.14
N LYS A 579 -6.35 -23.66 6.87
CA LYS A 579 -6.99 -22.92 5.76
C LYS A 579 -8.46 -23.26 5.56
N HIS A 580 -8.91 -24.43 6.01
CA HIS A 580 -10.28 -24.88 5.89
C HIS A 580 -11.17 -24.50 7.09
N THR A 581 -10.62 -23.78 8.08
CA THR A 581 -11.35 -23.39 9.29
C THR A 581 -12.00 -22.01 9.20
N LYS A 582 -12.98 -21.75 10.09
CA LYS A 582 -13.50 -20.40 10.31
C LYS A 582 -12.44 -19.45 10.88
N GLY A 583 -11.51 -19.98 11.70
CA GLY A 583 -10.42 -19.21 12.28
C GLY A 583 -9.52 -18.59 11.22
N PHE A 584 -9.16 -19.37 10.19
CA PHE A 584 -8.40 -18.86 9.04
C PHE A 584 -9.15 -17.74 8.32
N ARG A 585 -10.46 -17.90 8.06
CA ARG A 585 -11.24 -16.84 7.39
C ARG A 585 -11.20 -15.53 8.17
N ASN A 586 -11.35 -15.57 9.50
CA ASN A 586 -11.28 -14.38 10.33
C ASN A 586 -9.88 -13.75 10.30
N ALA A 587 -8.83 -14.56 10.46
CA ALA A 587 -7.45 -14.09 10.41
C ALA A 587 -7.08 -13.52 9.03
N TYR A 588 -7.60 -14.13 7.95
CA TYR A 588 -7.41 -13.69 6.57
C TYR A 588 -8.08 -12.35 6.32
N ILE A 589 -9.31 -12.14 6.81
CA ILE A 589 -9.98 -10.84 6.76
C ILE A 589 -9.17 -9.79 7.51
N GLY A 590 -8.65 -10.12 8.69
CA GLY A 590 -7.82 -9.23 9.49
C GLY A 590 -6.53 -8.79 8.77
N ILE A 591 -5.77 -9.73 8.22
CA ILE A 591 -4.53 -9.40 7.48
C ILE A 591 -4.82 -8.66 6.17
N ARG A 592 -5.95 -8.94 5.52
CA ARG A 592 -6.40 -8.21 4.31
C ARG A 592 -6.78 -6.77 4.59
N ARG A 593 -7.45 -6.50 5.72
CA ARG A 593 -7.76 -5.14 6.16
C ARG A 593 -6.48 -4.32 6.31
N LYS A 594 -5.50 -4.85 7.05
CA LYS A 594 -4.19 -4.21 7.22
C LYS A 594 -3.46 -3.96 5.90
N TRP A 595 -3.58 -4.89 4.93
CA TRP A 595 -3.01 -4.70 3.60
C TRP A 595 -3.71 -3.59 2.81
N ALA A 596 -5.05 -3.53 2.85
CA ALA A 596 -5.82 -2.45 2.22
C ALA A 596 -5.49 -1.08 2.85
N GLU A 597 -5.36 -1.02 4.18
CA GLU A 597 -4.91 0.17 4.91
C GLU A 597 -3.52 0.59 4.44
N ALA A 598 -2.61 -0.38 4.31
CA ALA A 598 -1.27 -0.14 3.83
C ALA A 598 -1.24 0.44 2.41
N MET A 599 -2.02 -0.13 1.49
CA MET A 599 -2.16 0.39 0.13
C MET A 599 -2.74 1.81 0.10
N ALA A 600 -3.75 2.06 0.94
CA ALA A 600 -4.36 3.38 1.00
C ALA A 600 -3.37 4.44 1.53
N LEU A 601 -2.63 4.11 2.59
CA LEU A 601 -1.57 4.96 3.12
C LEU A 601 -0.45 5.21 2.10
N ALA A 602 -0.08 4.21 1.29
CA ALA A 602 0.89 4.41 0.22
C ALA A 602 0.41 5.39 -0.85
N VAL A 603 -0.88 5.34 -1.23
CA VAL A 603 -1.47 6.33 -2.14
C VAL A 603 -1.46 7.73 -1.54
N VAL A 604 -1.82 7.86 -0.27
CA VAL A 604 -1.76 9.13 0.46
C VAL A 604 -0.33 9.67 0.51
N ASP A 605 0.66 8.83 0.84
CA ASP A 605 2.07 9.22 0.89
C ASP A 605 2.59 9.67 -0.49
N ARG A 606 2.28 8.92 -1.55
CA ARG A 606 2.60 9.31 -2.93
C ARG A 606 1.99 10.65 -3.33
N HIS A 607 0.71 10.86 -3.01
CA HIS A 607 0.05 12.13 -3.26
C HIS A 607 0.75 13.27 -2.54
N ARG A 608 1.12 13.08 -1.27
CA ARG A 608 1.85 14.07 -0.47
C ARG A 608 3.23 14.40 -1.03
N ARG A 609 3.92 13.42 -1.60
CA ARG A 609 5.23 13.63 -2.25
C ARG A 609 5.12 14.30 -3.62
N SER A 610 3.95 14.23 -4.26
CA SER A 610 3.75 14.76 -5.62
C SER A 610 3.54 16.28 -5.70
N LYS A 611 3.26 16.94 -4.56
CA LYS A 611 3.09 18.40 -4.51
C LYS A 611 3.99 19.02 -3.46
N ARG A 612 4.40 20.26 -3.70
CA ARG A 612 5.13 21.08 -2.72
C ARG A 612 4.17 21.68 -1.70
N HIS A 613 4.68 22.16 -0.57
CA HIS A 613 3.86 22.88 0.41
C HIS A 613 3.97 24.39 0.17
N LEU A 614 2.83 25.05 0.00
CA LEU A 614 2.72 26.50 0.00
C LEU A 614 2.03 26.91 1.30
N PHE A 615 2.79 27.54 2.19
CA PHE A 615 2.27 28.12 3.42
C PHE A 615 1.83 29.55 3.16
N ILE A 616 0.73 29.97 3.77
CA ILE A 616 0.16 31.29 3.60
C ILE A 616 -0.15 31.88 4.95
N GLY A 617 0.47 33.01 5.29
CA GLY A 617 0.12 33.74 6.49
C GLY A 617 -1.28 34.33 6.39
N MET A 618 -2.09 34.25 7.45
CA MET A 618 -3.42 34.86 7.45
C MET A 618 -3.47 36.32 7.01
N PRO A 619 -2.51 37.20 7.41
CA PRO A 619 -2.50 38.59 6.95
C PRO A 619 -2.45 38.73 5.41
N ALA A 620 -1.78 37.81 4.71
CA ALA A 620 -1.69 37.81 3.25
C ALA A 620 -3.01 37.54 2.53
N LEU A 621 -3.98 36.91 3.20
CA LEU A 621 -5.29 36.62 2.63
C LEU A 621 -6.28 37.78 2.79
N TRP A 622 -5.94 38.78 3.60
CA TRP A 622 -6.89 39.79 4.04
C TRP A 622 -6.58 41.15 3.43
N HIS A 623 -7.64 41.83 2.99
CA HIS A 623 -7.60 43.25 2.74
C HIS A 623 -8.61 43.93 3.65
N GLY A 624 -8.11 44.71 4.60
CA GLY A 624 -8.96 45.57 5.43
C GLY A 624 -9.16 46.92 4.77
N ASN A 625 -10.41 47.35 4.64
CA ASN A 625 -10.81 48.75 4.57
C ASN A 625 -11.11 49.23 6.00
N GLU A 626 -10.99 50.53 6.28
CA GLU A 626 -11.12 51.18 7.61
C GLU A 626 -12.44 50.90 8.38
N LYS A 627 -13.35 50.07 7.85
CA LYS A 627 -14.68 49.76 8.38
C LYS A 627 -14.85 48.31 8.87
N ASP A 628 -13.76 47.60 9.15
CA ASP A 628 -13.74 46.27 9.81
C ASP A 628 -14.40 45.09 9.05
N GLU A 629 -14.83 45.25 7.80
CA GLU A 629 -15.23 44.10 6.98
C GLU A 629 -14.00 43.44 6.33
N VAL A 630 -13.43 42.45 7.02
CA VAL A 630 -12.37 41.60 6.48
C VAL A 630 -12.91 40.84 5.26
N SER A 631 -12.47 41.24 4.06
CA SER A 631 -12.78 40.54 2.81
C SER A 631 -11.52 39.95 2.18
N LEU A 632 -11.67 38.81 1.52
CA LEU A 632 -10.58 38.16 0.80
C LEU A 632 -10.34 38.92 -0.50
N ALA A 633 -9.08 39.23 -0.84
CA ALA A 633 -8.76 39.87 -2.11
C ALA A 633 -9.27 38.99 -3.27
N PRO A 634 -10.10 39.50 -4.21
CA PRO A 634 -10.65 38.69 -5.29
C PRO A 634 -9.58 37.95 -6.13
N SER A 635 -8.40 38.56 -6.30
CA SER A 635 -7.25 37.97 -6.98
C SER A 635 -6.63 36.79 -6.21
N ALA A 636 -6.62 36.83 -4.88
CA ALA A 636 -6.11 35.74 -4.05
C ALA A 636 -6.90 34.44 -4.28
N ALA A 637 -8.23 34.50 -4.33
CA ALA A 637 -9.05 33.31 -4.58
C ALA A 637 -8.78 32.67 -5.96
N ALA A 638 -8.54 33.48 -6.99
CA ALA A 638 -8.18 32.99 -8.32
C ALA A 638 -6.78 32.36 -8.35
N ALA A 639 -5.78 33.05 -7.79
CA ALA A 639 -4.41 32.59 -7.71
C ALA A 639 -4.29 31.27 -6.91
N LEU A 640 -4.98 31.16 -5.77
CA LEU A 640 -4.97 29.95 -4.94
C LEU A 640 -5.54 28.74 -5.68
N ARG A 641 -6.62 28.90 -6.44
CA ARG A 641 -7.19 27.81 -7.26
C ARG A 641 -6.21 27.33 -8.34
N GLN A 642 -5.38 28.22 -8.86
CA GLN A 642 -4.32 27.84 -9.81
C GLN A 642 -3.17 27.13 -9.09
N LEU A 643 -2.71 27.68 -7.96
CA LEU A 643 -1.59 27.15 -7.17
C LEU A 643 -1.89 25.77 -6.58
N GLN A 644 -3.14 25.47 -6.22
CA GLN A 644 -3.56 24.15 -5.73
C GLN A 644 -3.27 22.97 -6.67
N ARG A 645 -3.09 23.25 -7.96
CA ARG A 645 -2.70 22.24 -8.95
C ARG A 645 -1.28 21.75 -8.71
N SER A 646 -0.42 22.57 -8.09
CA SER A 646 1.01 22.32 -7.90
C SER A 646 1.44 22.29 -6.43
N PHE A 647 0.63 22.86 -5.54
CA PHE A 647 0.93 22.98 -4.12
C PHE A 647 -0.18 22.40 -3.24
N PHE A 648 0.19 21.94 -2.05
CA PHE A 648 -0.70 21.88 -0.90
C PHE A 648 -0.73 23.26 -0.26
N ILE A 649 -1.91 23.88 -0.24
CA ILE A 649 -2.13 25.18 0.37
C ILE A 649 -2.34 24.98 1.87
N ARG A 650 -1.42 25.52 2.67
CA ARG A 650 -1.47 25.47 4.13
C ARG A 650 -1.60 26.86 4.69
N ILE A 651 -2.61 27.10 5.50
CA ILE A 651 -2.86 28.41 6.11
C ILE A 651 -2.21 28.47 7.50
N LEU A 652 -1.48 29.54 7.80
CA LEU A 652 -0.86 29.80 9.10
C LEU A 652 -1.61 30.95 9.80
N ALA A 653 -2.33 30.64 10.88
CA ALA A 653 -3.17 31.60 11.60
C ALA A 653 -2.69 31.81 13.04
N VAL A 654 -2.68 33.05 13.54
CA VAL A 654 -2.29 33.40 14.91
C VAL A 654 -3.55 33.86 15.69
N PRO A 655 -3.84 33.36 16.90
CA PRO A 655 -5.03 33.69 17.68
C PRO A 655 -5.17 35.15 18.12
N GLU A 656 -4.08 35.92 18.18
CA GLU A 656 -4.10 37.32 18.64
C GLU A 656 -5.02 38.22 17.80
N ASP A 657 -5.44 37.74 16.63
CA ASP A 657 -6.35 38.44 15.72
C ASP A 657 -7.85 38.23 16.04
N GLN A 658 -8.27 37.29 16.92
CA GLN A 658 -9.71 37.03 17.17
C GLN A 658 -10.11 36.59 18.60
N PRO A 659 -11.13 37.21 19.22
CA PRO A 659 -11.38 37.07 20.66
C PRO A 659 -12.20 35.85 21.14
N GLN A 660 -12.78 35.00 20.27
CA GLN A 660 -13.71 33.95 20.75
C GLN A 660 -13.51 32.56 20.12
N ASP A 661 -13.13 32.45 18.83
CA ASP A 661 -12.85 31.16 18.18
C ASP A 661 -12.08 31.34 16.86
N PRO A 662 -10.73 31.48 16.89
CA PRO A 662 -9.94 31.77 15.70
C PRO A 662 -10.02 30.66 14.65
N LEU A 663 -10.28 29.41 15.04
CA LEU A 663 -10.47 28.30 14.11
C LEU A 663 -11.77 28.51 13.32
N ASN A 664 -12.92 28.54 14.01
CA ASN A 664 -14.21 28.53 13.34
C ASN A 664 -14.47 29.81 12.53
N SER A 665 -13.99 30.96 12.99
CA SER A 665 -14.12 32.20 12.22
C SER A 665 -13.29 32.17 10.95
N THR A 666 -12.03 31.72 11.02
CA THR A 666 -11.17 31.59 9.83
C THR A 666 -11.74 30.60 8.84
N LEU A 667 -12.21 29.43 9.32
CA LEU A 667 -12.88 28.42 8.49
C LEU A 667 -14.10 29.00 7.76
N ARG A 668 -14.95 29.78 8.45
CA ARG A 668 -16.14 30.41 7.86
C ARG A 668 -15.77 31.45 6.80
N LEU A 669 -14.73 32.25 7.04
CA LEU A 669 -14.28 33.27 6.10
C LEU A 669 -13.72 32.64 4.81
N LEU A 670 -12.82 31.65 4.93
CA LEU A 670 -12.28 30.91 3.78
C LEU A 670 -13.41 30.24 2.98
N ALA A 671 -14.37 29.64 3.68
CA ALA A 671 -15.55 29.04 3.04
C ALA A 671 -16.41 30.08 2.31
N ALA A 672 -16.67 31.24 2.92
CA ALA A 672 -17.44 32.32 2.30
C ALA A 672 -16.75 32.89 1.05
N ALA A 673 -15.42 32.90 1.04
CA ALA A 673 -14.61 33.33 -0.10
C ALA A 673 -14.44 32.25 -1.20
N GLY A 674 -14.96 31.03 -0.98
CA GLY A 674 -14.75 29.90 -1.89
C GLY A 674 -13.27 29.52 -2.04
N VAL A 675 -12.46 29.80 -1.02
CA VAL A 675 -11.05 29.42 -0.99
C VAL A 675 -10.96 28.00 -0.45
N GLU A 676 -10.60 27.07 -1.33
CA GLU A 676 -10.18 25.75 -0.91
C GLU A 676 -8.77 25.85 -0.28
N TYR A 677 -8.47 24.98 0.66
CA TYR A 677 -7.13 24.84 1.25
C TYR A 677 -7.02 23.41 1.77
N ASP A 678 -5.79 22.92 1.86
CA ASP A 678 -5.53 21.53 2.23
C ASP A 678 -5.32 21.37 3.74
N ASP A 679 -4.78 22.39 4.41
CA ASP A 679 -4.47 22.39 5.85
C ASP A 679 -4.55 23.81 6.42
N MET A 680 -4.89 23.95 7.70
CA MET A 680 -4.83 25.22 8.41
C MET A 680 -4.24 25.00 9.79
N THR A 681 -3.04 25.53 10.03
CA THR A 681 -2.29 25.47 11.28
C THR A 681 -2.52 26.71 12.13
N LEU A 682 -3.08 26.50 13.33
CA LEU A 682 -3.11 27.52 14.37
C LEU A 682 -1.75 27.59 15.08
N LEU A 683 -1.15 28.76 15.09
CA LEU A 683 0.12 29.05 15.72
C LEU A 683 -0.12 29.74 17.05
N ARG A 684 0.53 29.31 18.13
CA ARG A 684 0.42 30.02 19.41
C ARG A 684 0.99 31.44 19.36
N LEU A 685 2.09 31.64 18.63
CA LEU A 685 2.82 32.89 18.49
C LEU A 685 3.29 33.03 17.03
N PRO A 686 3.42 34.25 16.47
CA PRO A 686 3.89 34.47 15.10
C PRO A 686 5.26 33.83 14.80
N GLU A 687 6.20 33.89 15.73
CA GLU A 687 7.55 33.32 15.60
C GLU A 687 7.54 31.80 15.39
N HIS A 688 6.45 31.12 15.76
CA HIS A 688 6.32 29.68 15.54
C HIS A 688 6.12 29.31 14.06
N ARG A 689 5.93 30.27 13.14
CA ARG A 689 5.82 30.01 11.69
C ARG A 689 7.01 29.19 11.19
N THR A 690 8.22 29.56 11.58
CA THR A 690 9.47 28.91 11.14
C THR A 690 9.56 27.44 11.52
N HIS A 691 8.84 27.00 12.56
CA HIS A 691 8.82 25.59 12.97
C HIS A 691 8.11 24.67 11.96
N TYR A 692 7.29 25.23 11.07
CA TYR A 692 6.56 24.49 10.04
C TYR A 692 7.18 24.64 8.65
N LEU A 693 8.18 25.50 8.49
CA LEU A 693 8.79 25.81 7.20
C LEU A 693 10.07 25.00 7.00
N GLY A 694 10.03 24.05 6.07
CA GLY A 694 11.20 23.36 5.52
C GLY A 694 11.88 24.15 4.41
N LYS A 695 12.94 23.60 3.82
CA LYS A 695 13.64 24.20 2.67
C LYS A 695 12.85 24.04 1.37
N GLU A 696 12.01 23.00 1.26
CA GLU A 696 11.15 22.78 0.10
C GLU A 696 9.81 23.54 0.21
N ALA A 697 9.49 24.05 1.40
CA ALA A 697 8.31 24.86 1.64
C ALA A 697 8.46 26.24 0.98
N LEU A 698 7.37 26.78 0.47
CA LEU A 698 7.28 28.16 0.04
C LEU A 698 6.34 28.89 0.99
N LEU A 699 6.77 30.01 1.56
CA LEU A 699 5.89 30.89 2.34
C LEU A 699 5.40 32.06 1.49
N LEU A 700 4.10 32.32 1.50
CA LEU A 700 3.48 33.52 0.95
C LEU A 700 2.89 34.33 2.11
N ASP A 701 3.45 35.51 2.39
CA ASP A 701 3.08 36.25 3.59
C ASP A 701 3.32 37.77 3.42
N ILE A 702 2.83 38.56 4.38
CA ILE A 702 3.14 39.98 4.53
C ILE A 702 4.20 40.08 5.63
N LEU A 703 5.44 40.34 5.24
CA LEU A 703 6.60 40.29 6.14
C LEU A 703 7.26 41.66 6.25
N ASP A 704 7.54 42.09 7.48
CA ASP A 704 8.45 43.20 7.71
C ASP A 704 9.90 42.80 7.39
N LYS A 705 10.79 43.80 7.28
CA LYS A 705 12.20 43.57 6.94
C LYS A 705 12.91 42.62 7.93
N PRO A 706 12.75 42.74 9.26
CA PRO A 706 13.35 41.81 10.21
C PRO A 706 12.89 40.36 10.04
N SER A 707 11.59 40.13 9.83
CA SER A 707 11.03 38.78 9.65
C SER A 707 11.50 38.16 8.33
N ALA A 708 11.49 38.93 7.24
CA ALA A 708 12.01 38.49 5.95
C ALA A 708 13.49 38.10 6.02
N ARG A 709 14.32 38.91 6.70
CA ARG A 709 15.74 38.60 6.91
C ARG A 709 15.94 37.33 7.74
N THR A 710 15.14 37.15 8.79
CA THR A 710 15.20 35.93 9.62
C THR A 710 14.90 34.68 8.78
N LEU A 711 13.88 34.72 7.92
CA LEU A 711 13.56 33.61 7.02
C LEU A 711 14.65 33.36 5.98
N GLN A 712 15.26 34.43 5.45
CA GLN A 712 16.39 34.33 4.53
C GLN A 712 17.61 33.67 5.18
N ASP A 713 17.95 34.06 6.42
CA ASP A 713 19.05 33.48 7.19
C ASP A 713 18.82 31.99 7.51
N LEU A 714 17.56 31.58 7.67
CA LEU A 714 17.15 30.18 7.81
C LEU A 714 17.10 29.40 6.49
N GLY A 715 17.27 30.07 5.35
CA GLY A 715 17.19 29.48 4.02
C GLY A 715 15.77 29.03 3.64
N VAL A 716 14.74 29.68 4.19
CA VAL A 716 13.34 29.39 3.88
C VAL A 716 12.91 30.21 2.66
N PRO A 717 12.45 29.57 1.57
CA PRO A 717 11.88 30.30 0.43
C PRO A 717 10.59 31.05 0.83
N PHE A 718 10.51 32.33 0.47
CA PHE A 718 9.28 33.11 0.67
C PHE A 718 9.01 34.10 -0.48
N ILE A 719 7.75 34.51 -0.59
CA ILE A 719 7.27 35.62 -1.42
C ILE A 719 6.62 36.63 -0.47
N ASN A 720 7.14 37.85 -0.46
CA ASN A 720 6.61 38.94 0.36
C ASN A 720 5.57 39.73 -0.44
N LEU A 721 4.32 39.69 0.01
CA LEU A 721 3.23 40.42 -0.67
C LEU A 721 3.27 41.94 -0.45
N LEU A 722 4.19 42.47 0.35
CA LEU A 722 4.52 43.90 0.33
C LEU A 722 5.26 44.32 -0.93
N GLU A 723 5.92 43.37 -1.59
CA GLU A 723 6.79 43.59 -2.76
C GLU A 723 6.17 43.05 -4.05
N HIS A 724 5.20 42.13 -3.92
CA HIS A 724 4.58 41.41 -5.04
C HIS A 724 3.05 41.38 -4.94
N SER A 725 2.36 41.45 -6.07
CA SER A 725 0.92 41.17 -6.16
C SER A 725 0.63 39.66 -6.26
N TRP A 726 -0.60 39.24 -5.99
CA TRP A 726 -1.02 37.83 -6.18
C TRP A 726 -0.91 37.33 -7.63
N GLU A 727 -0.98 38.23 -8.62
CA GLU A 727 -0.81 37.89 -10.05
C GLU A 727 0.64 37.66 -10.47
N GLN A 728 1.61 38.17 -9.70
CA GLN A 728 3.05 38.03 -9.94
C GLN A 728 3.55 36.74 -9.29
#